data_AF-A0ABD2N4G3-F1
#
_entry.id   AF-A0ABD2N4G3-F1
#
_cell.length_a   1.000
_cell.length_b   1.000
_cell.length_c   1.000
_cell.angle_alpha   90.00
_cell.angle_beta   90.00
_cell.angle_gamma   90.00
#
_symmetry.space_group_name_H-M   'P 1'
#
loop_
_entity.id
_entity.type
_entity.pdbx_description
1 polymer ?
#
loop_
_entity_poly.entity_id
_entity_poly.type
_entity_poly.pdbx_seq_one_letter_code
_entity_poly.pdbx_strand_id
1 'polypeptide(L)'
;MDISFAESNPKELFEDNVLKVQYVALKRHLEALPNEFPEDEHMDDIDISHGNQLGMNEDEKVDETTATGKHKRSKSISSYLSEDNSSTSSDTSSNSSTTRSNDFNNSFCVTKDKGISMCYVCRLQPRPGALCLEKCVALGVPPGPLLGKLKSGEDVTLQDGRVVESKQVCEPDDPGPIFIVVDCPTEEYISSLIDNDVFKKYQKFAENDEDAASVVVHFTPKRVMDDPRYQSWMKSFLTSTQHLILNETNTCMGSIAVHRIQHKLNMIHPKIFPLLGDNGTKVADEEILKHDKSHKSDGNKELNVLSADTLTAIHLRPRKGLDRSEEIRLKPKEYINETLCIEGFSTALHDVESNVQISKYDEMVKEYPKVLFLGTGSCIPNKTRNTSGIILETGKEQRILLDCGEGTYGQIVRFFGKSKCDEVLSSLKAVYISHIHADHHIGLIGVLQNRRRALKHLNMEHEPVILLAPIQLYSWLSFYDHFFERIKDEYEFVSNSDLLYTGHRLNNITYDRIIQKLNMQEISTCFVKHCPNAFGIAFSLEDGSKITYSGDTMPCNDLTILGRNSDLLIHEATMEDDLEHEALIKMHSTTTQAIEIGKKMEAKYILLTHFSQRYAKLPRFNENFADNVGIAFDNMQVRMDDLPSLPHFNSALRLMFAEHYDEMEQKAMKRQLRNEKENESNLEKHKILKTQ
;
A
#
# COMPACT_ATOMS: atom_id res chain seq x y z
N MET A 1 -11.78 -15.50 -13.55
CA MET A 1 -11.39 -14.71 -14.74
C MET A 1 -10.11 -15.36 -15.24
N ASP A 2 -10.10 -15.90 -16.45
CA ASP A 2 -8.86 -16.39 -17.05
C ASP A 2 -8.09 -15.18 -17.58
N ILE A 3 -7.30 -14.57 -16.71
CA ILE A 3 -6.37 -13.51 -17.08
C ILE A 3 -5.11 -14.19 -17.60
N SER A 4 -5.07 -14.44 -18.91
CA SER A 4 -3.83 -14.78 -19.60
C SER A 4 -2.97 -13.53 -19.74
N PHE A 5 -1.79 -13.53 -19.12
CA PHE A 5 -0.77 -12.52 -19.44
C PHE A 5 -0.37 -12.64 -20.91
N ALA A 6 -0.21 -11.52 -21.60
CA ALA A 6 0.34 -11.51 -22.95
C ALA A 6 1.80 -11.98 -22.91
N GLU A 7 2.22 -12.81 -23.87
CA GLU A 7 3.61 -13.23 -23.97
C GLU A 7 4.50 -12.03 -24.34
N SER A 8 5.34 -11.61 -23.40
CA SER A 8 6.28 -10.49 -23.58
C SER A 8 7.57 -10.98 -24.22
N ASN A 9 7.61 -11.02 -25.55
CA ASN A 9 8.82 -11.33 -26.31
C ASN A 9 9.56 -10.04 -26.72
N PRO A 10 10.81 -9.78 -26.25
CA PRO A 10 11.56 -8.56 -26.61
C PRO A 10 12.00 -8.49 -28.09
N LYS A 11 11.70 -9.53 -28.89
CA LYS A 11 11.91 -9.54 -30.35
C LYS A 11 10.64 -9.26 -31.15
N GLU A 12 9.48 -9.25 -30.52
CA GLU A 12 8.19 -9.07 -31.18
C GLU A 12 7.47 -7.85 -30.60
N LEU A 13 6.76 -7.11 -31.46
CA LEU A 13 5.93 -6.00 -31.03
C LEU A 13 4.62 -6.54 -30.47
N PHE A 14 4.18 -6.01 -29.33
CA PHE A 14 2.78 -6.13 -28.95
C PHE A 14 1.97 -5.14 -29.79
N GLU A 15 0.83 -5.57 -30.34
CA GLU A 15 -0.04 -4.73 -31.16
C GLU A 15 -1.51 -5.04 -30.89
N ASP A 16 -2.31 -4.00 -30.68
CA ASP A 16 -3.77 -4.06 -30.65
C ASP A 16 -4.40 -2.95 -31.51
N ASN A 17 -5.73 -2.79 -31.42
CA ASN A 17 -6.49 -1.79 -32.18
C ASN A 17 -6.25 -0.33 -31.73
N VAL A 18 -5.46 -0.10 -30.67
CA VAL A 18 -5.20 1.21 -30.06
C VAL A 18 -3.72 1.59 -30.20
N LEU A 19 -2.81 0.64 -29.97
CA LEU A 19 -1.37 0.91 -29.79
C LEU A 19 -0.47 -0.26 -30.22
N LYS A 20 0.76 0.08 -30.62
CA LYS A 20 1.90 -0.82 -30.81
C LYS A 20 2.93 -0.54 -29.72
N VAL A 21 3.45 -1.58 -29.07
CA VAL A 21 4.46 -1.47 -28.00
C VAL A 21 5.71 -2.25 -28.37
N GLN A 22 6.85 -1.55 -28.29
CA GLN A 22 8.18 -2.13 -28.34
C GLN A 22 8.77 -2.18 -26.94
N TYR A 23 9.08 -3.39 -26.47
CA TYR A 23 9.76 -3.63 -25.20
C TYR A 23 11.27 -3.33 -25.35
N VAL A 24 11.84 -2.56 -24.40
CA VAL A 24 13.26 -2.19 -24.41
C VAL A 24 13.88 -2.52 -23.05
N ALA A 25 14.69 -3.58 -23.01
CA ALA A 25 15.37 -4.02 -21.79
C ALA A 25 16.67 -3.21 -21.57
N LEU A 26 16.76 -2.52 -20.44
CA LEU A 26 18.00 -1.93 -19.93
C LEU A 26 18.73 -2.96 -19.05
N LYS A 27 20.04 -3.07 -19.22
CA LYS A 27 20.90 -3.94 -18.42
C LYS A 27 21.74 -3.13 -17.44
N ARG A 28 21.95 -3.68 -16.26
CA ARG A 28 22.87 -3.15 -15.25
C ARG A 28 24.33 -3.35 -15.68
N HIS A 29 25.11 -2.26 -15.76
CA HIS A 29 26.55 -2.29 -15.96
C HIS A 29 27.27 -1.98 -14.63
N LEU A 30 27.80 -3.02 -13.99
CA LEU A 30 28.49 -2.92 -12.69
C LEU A 30 29.80 -2.09 -12.74
N GLU A 31 30.39 -1.92 -13.92
CA GLU A 31 31.65 -1.19 -14.14
C GLU A 31 31.43 0.31 -14.45
N ALA A 32 30.18 0.81 -14.45
CA ALA A 32 29.82 2.13 -15.00
C ALA A 32 29.86 3.32 -14.01
N LEU A 33 30.39 3.11 -12.79
CA LEU A 33 30.67 4.17 -11.83
C LEU A 33 32.07 4.75 -12.08
N PRO A 34 32.26 6.08 -12.05
CA PRO A 34 33.59 6.66 -11.88
C PRO A 34 34.12 6.27 -10.49
N ASN A 35 35.26 5.61 -10.44
CA ASN A 35 36.08 5.62 -9.22
C ASN A 35 36.58 7.06 -9.03
N GLU A 36 35.98 7.82 -8.12
CA GLU A 36 36.60 8.94 -7.39
C GLU A 36 35.57 9.62 -6.45
N PHE A 37 35.62 9.29 -5.17
CA PHE A 37 35.63 10.30 -4.12
C PHE A 37 36.97 10.20 -3.41
N PRO A 38 37.56 11.29 -2.89
CA PRO A 38 38.89 11.22 -2.28
C PRO A 38 38.84 10.33 -1.04
N GLU A 39 39.71 9.31 -0.98
CA GLU A 39 40.04 8.66 0.28
C GLU A 39 40.86 9.66 1.10
N ASP A 40 40.39 9.97 2.32
CA ASP A 40 41.16 10.79 3.26
C ASP A 40 42.45 10.07 3.61
N GLU A 41 43.60 10.68 3.31
CA GLU A 41 44.91 10.19 3.76
C GLU A 41 45.00 10.23 5.29
N HIS A 42 45.77 9.29 5.84
CA HIS A 42 46.12 9.09 7.26
C HIS A 42 45.15 8.30 8.16
N MET A 43 45.47 7.01 8.36
CA MET A 43 45.85 6.51 9.69
C MET A 43 46.91 5.41 9.55
N ASP A 44 47.92 5.43 10.43
CA ASP A 44 49.16 4.64 10.31
C ASP A 44 49.04 3.16 10.70
N ASP A 45 50.08 2.40 10.33
CA ASP A 45 50.26 0.96 10.58
C ASP A 45 50.00 0.49 12.02
N ILE A 46 49.26 -0.62 12.16
CA ILE A 46 49.40 -1.54 13.31
C ILE A 46 49.55 -2.98 12.79
N ASP A 47 50.79 -3.46 12.80
CA ASP A 47 51.17 -4.86 12.59
C ASP A 47 50.77 -5.72 13.80
N ILE A 48 49.92 -6.73 13.58
CA ILE A 48 49.88 -7.94 14.42
C ILE A 48 49.84 -9.18 13.51
N SER A 49 51.01 -9.56 13.02
CA SER A 49 51.26 -10.93 12.58
C SER A 49 51.23 -11.93 13.76
N HIS A 50 50.84 -13.19 13.48
CA HIS A 50 50.67 -14.39 14.35
C HIS A 50 49.19 -14.81 14.49
N GLY A 51 48.76 -16.05 14.24
CA GLY A 51 49.47 -17.21 13.70
C GLY A 51 48.63 -18.51 13.81
N ASN A 52 49.09 -19.56 13.12
CA ASN A 52 48.67 -20.97 13.18
C ASN A 52 47.37 -21.44 12.48
N GLN A 53 47.65 -22.19 11.40
CA GLN A 53 46.88 -23.29 10.84
C GLN A 53 46.46 -24.35 11.89
N LEU A 54 45.41 -25.10 11.55
CA LEU A 54 45.18 -26.57 11.67
C LEU A 54 43.65 -26.78 11.61
N GLY A 55 43.08 -27.83 11.02
CA GLY A 55 43.62 -29.00 10.32
C GLY A 55 42.45 -29.99 10.16
N MET A 56 42.28 -30.63 9.00
CA MET A 56 41.20 -31.59 8.78
C MET A 56 41.43 -32.87 9.60
N ASN A 57 40.36 -33.53 10.04
CA ASN A 57 40.35 -34.98 10.30
C ASN A 57 38.93 -35.54 10.14
N GLU A 58 38.87 -36.77 9.63
CA GLU A 58 37.66 -37.56 9.39
C GLU A 58 37.40 -38.56 10.55
N ASP A 59 36.31 -39.32 10.41
CA ASP A 59 35.99 -40.58 11.09
C ASP A 59 35.76 -40.59 12.61
N GLU A 60 34.48 -40.81 12.99
CA GLU A 60 34.17 -41.84 13.98
C GLU A 60 32.83 -42.54 13.68
N LYS A 61 32.83 -43.88 13.72
CA LYS A 61 31.66 -44.75 13.51
C LYS A 61 31.05 -45.13 14.86
N VAL A 62 29.71 -45.20 14.96
CA VAL A 62 29.01 -45.98 16.00
C VAL A 62 27.80 -46.71 15.39
N ASP A 63 27.51 -47.90 15.93
CA ASP A 63 26.72 -49.00 15.36
C ASP A 63 25.19 -48.81 15.21
N GLU A 64 24.63 -49.64 14.31
CA GLU A 64 23.22 -50.03 14.31
C GLU A 64 22.88 -50.93 15.52
N THR A 65 21.70 -50.75 16.13
CA THR A 65 20.96 -51.88 16.73
C THR A 65 19.46 -51.76 16.47
N THR A 66 18.80 -52.92 16.38
CA THR A 66 17.41 -53.08 15.92
C THR A 66 16.48 -53.52 17.06
N ALA A 67 15.23 -53.01 17.10
CA ALA A 67 14.05 -53.74 17.64
C ALA A 67 12.70 -52.99 17.49
N THR A 68 11.97 -53.35 16.44
CA THR A 68 10.50 -53.45 16.30
C THR A 68 9.57 -53.22 17.53
N GLY A 69 8.47 -52.45 17.37
CA GLY A 69 7.47 -52.30 18.45
C GLY A 69 6.11 -51.61 18.19
N LYS A 70 5.46 -51.79 17.02
CA LYS A 70 4.01 -51.55 16.71
C LYS A 70 3.16 -50.64 17.64
N HIS A 71 2.51 -49.60 17.09
CA HIS A 71 1.03 -49.48 17.17
C HIS A 71 0.36 -48.46 16.20
N LYS A 72 -0.51 -49.02 15.33
CA LYS A 72 -1.68 -48.47 14.62
C LYS A 72 -1.96 -46.95 14.61
N ARG A 73 -1.99 -46.35 13.42
CA ARG A 73 -2.94 -45.30 13.02
C ARG A 73 -3.57 -45.66 11.66
N SER A 74 -4.87 -45.39 11.50
CA SER A 74 -5.67 -45.79 10.33
C SER A 74 -6.18 -44.58 9.54
N LYS A 75 -6.01 -44.63 8.22
CA LYS A 75 -6.80 -44.03 7.10
C LYS A 75 -7.74 -42.87 7.47
N SER A 76 -7.57 -41.64 6.96
CA SER A 76 -7.53 -41.18 5.55
C SER A 76 -8.80 -41.45 4.75
N ILE A 77 -9.34 -40.42 4.10
CA ILE A 77 -9.91 -40.48 2.73
C ILE A 77 -9.91 -39.07 2.16
N SER A 78 -9.24 -38.92 1.02
CA SER A 78 -9.49 -37.88 0.03
C SER A 78 -10.43 -38.46 -1.03
N SER A 79 -11.31 -37.66 -1.61
CA SER A 79 -12.02 -38.04 -2.83
C SER A 79 -12.30 -36.79 -3.64
N TYR A 80 -11.62 -36.66 -4.79
CA TYR A 80 -12.09 -36.14 -6.08
C TYR A 80 -10.85 -35.94 -6.96
N LEU A 81 -10.54 -36.94 -7.79
CA LEU A 81 -9.86 -36.86 -9.10
C LEU A 81 -9.51 -38.28 -9.58
N SER A 82 -10.41 -38.84 -10.37
CA SER A 82 -10.35 -40.05 -11.19
C SER A 82 -11.46 -39.85 -12.24
N GLU A 83 -11.40 -40.28 -13.50
CA GLU A 83 -10.48 -41.14 -14.26
C GLU A 83 -10.02 -40.33 -15.52
N ASP A 84 -9.08 -40.70 -16.40
CA ASP A 84 -8.97 -41.94 -17.17
C ASP A 84 -7.52 -42.24 -17.59
N ASN A 85 -7.26 -43.52 -17.90
CA ASN A 85 -5.93 -44.05 -18.17
C ASN A 85 -6.01 -45.06 -19.33
N SER A 86 -5.10 -45.00 -20.31
CA SER A 86 -4.85 -46.14 -21.21
C SER A 86 -3.41 -46.19 -21.70
N SER A 87 -2.68 -47.23 -21.26
CA SER A 87 -1.66 -48.04 -21.97
C SER A 87 -0.98 -47.40 -23.21
N THR A 88 0.35 -47.36 -23.38
CA THR A 88 1.46 -48.20 -22.86
C THR A 88 2.79 -47.50 -23.25
N SER A 89 4.02 -47.87 -22.82
CA SER A 89 4.54 -49.06 -22.12
C SER A 89 5.69 -48.72 -21.15
N SER A 90 6.58 -49.68 -20.89
CA SER A 90 7.80 -49.62 -20.09
C SER A 90 8.95 -48.82 -20.71
N ASP A 91 9.61 -48.00 -19.90
CA ASP A 91 11.03 -48.25 -19.56
C ASP A 91 11.43 -47.55 -18.25
N THR A 92 12.46 -48.09 -17.59
CA THR A 92 12.90 -47.67 -16.25
C THR A 92 13.79 -46.44 -16.27
N SER A 93 13.40 -45.36 -15.56
CA SER A 93 14.33 -44.32 -15.13
C SER A 93 13.91 -43.67 -13.80
N SER A 94 14.89 -43.35 -12.97
CA SER A 94 14.76 -42.86 -11.59
C SER A 94 14.51 -41.34 -11.49
N ASN A 95 13.82 -40.94 -10.41
CA ASN A 95 13.83 -39.63 -9.74
C ASN A 95 14.12 -38.37 -10.58
N SER A 96 13.07 -37.61 -10.92
CA SER A 96 13.17 -36.26 -11.54
C SER A 96 12.42 -35.15 -10.77
N SER A 97 11.96 -35.39 -9.54
CA SER A 97 11.23 -34.40 -8.74
C SER A 97 12.13 -33.32 -8.11
N THR A 98 13.45 -33.52 -8.05
CA THR A 98 14.40 -32.58 -7.40
C THR A 98 15.02 -31.56 -8.37
N THR A 99 14.96 -31.78 -9.68
CA THR A 99 15.55 -30.86 -10.68
C THR A 99 14.68 -29.62 -10.88
N ARG A 100 13.36 -29.76 -11.01
CA ARG A 100 12.45 -28.63 -11.25
C ARG A 100 12.53 -27.51 -10.21
N SER A 101 12.76 -27.83 -8.93
CA SER A 101 12.94 -26.82 -7.88
C SER A 101 14.29 -26.13 -7.96
N ASN A 102 15.36 -26.85 -8.31
CA ASN A 102 16.69 -26.27 -8.48
C ASN A 102 16.78 -25.41 -9.75
N ASP A 103 16.13 -25.82 -10.85
CA ASP A 103 16.08 -25.05 -12.10
C ASP A 103 15.29 -23.74 -11.92
N PHE A 104 14.18 -23.77 -11.17
CA PHE A 104 13.45 -22.54 -10.81
C PHE A 104 14.31 -21.60 -9.97
N ASN A 105 14.92 -22.10 -8.90
CA ASN A 105 15.79 -21.28 -8.04
C ASN A 105 16.97 -20.70 -8.82
N ASN A 106 17.68 -21.50 -9.63
CA ASN A 106 18.78 -21.00 -10.47
C ASN A 106 18.30 -19.94 -11.48
N SER A 107 17.15 -20.14 -12.13
CA SER A 107 16.61 -19.18 -13.12
C SER A 107 16.31 -17.81 -12.48
N PHE A 108 15.75 -17.81 -11.27
CA PHE A 108 15.44 -16.58 -10.53
C PHE A 108 16.68 -15.90 -9.92
N CYS A 109 17.64 -16.66 -9.37
CA CYS A 109 18.92 -16.09 -8.93
C CYS A 109 19.65 -15.39 -10.10
N VAL A 110 19.68 -16.04 -11.27
CA VAL A 110 20.28 -15.48 -12.49
C VAL A 110 19.55 -14.22 -12.99
N THR A 111 18.29 -13.97 -12.63
CA THR A 111 17.60 -12.71 -12.95
C THR A 111 17.91 -11.61 -11.95
N LYS A 112 18.06 -11.93 -10.66
CA LYS A 112 18.53 -10.99 -9.62
C LYS A 112 19.90 -10.40 -9.96
N ASP A 113 20.85 -11.25 -10.35
CA ASP A 113 22.22 -10.84 -10.66
C ASP A 113 22.34 -10.05 -11.98
N LYS A 114 21.42 -10.29 -12.94
CA LYS A 114 21.44 -9.63 -14.25
C LYS A 114 20.82 -8.23 -14.27
N GLY A 115 19.98 -7.89 -13.27
CA GLY A 115 19.37 -6.56 -13.11
C GLY A 115 18.81 -5.98 -14.41
N ILE A 116 17.58 -6.36 -14.78
CA ILE A 116 16.92 -5.84 -15.98
C ILE A 116 15.82 -4.85 -15.57
N SER A 117 15.86 -3.64 -16.12
CA SER A 117 14.72 -2.71 -16.08
C SER A 117 14.05 -2.66 -17.45
N MET A 118 12.72 -2.61 -17.49
CA MET A 118 11.94 -2.66 -18.72
C MET A 118 11.37 -1.27 -19.05
N CYS A 119 11.82 -0.73 -20.17
CA CYS A 119 11.27 0.46 -20.81
C CYS A 119 10.34 0.08 -21.97
N TYR A 120 9.51 1.03 -22.41
CA TYR A 120 8.50 0.80 -23.44
C TYR A 120 8.48 1.97 -24.42
N VAL A 121 8.45 1.68 -25.73
CA VAL A 121 8.09 2.67 -26.76
C VAL A 121 6.72 2.33 -27.29
N CYS A 122 5.80 3.28 -27.19
CA CYS A 122 4.38 3.08 -27.47
C CYS A 122 3.95 4.02 -28.61
N ARG A 123 3.56 3.47 -29.76
CA ARG A 123 2.98 4.23 -30.88
C ARG A 123 1.48 4.00 -30.94
N LEU A 124 0.68 5.07 -30.91
CA LEU A 124 -0.76 4.94 -31.16
C LEU A 124 -1.00 4.50 -32.61
N GLN A 125 -2.03 3.69 -32.87
CA GLN A 125 -2.39 3.33 -34.24
C GLN A 125 -2.74 4.59 -35.06
N PRO A 126 -2.28 4.73 -36.32
CA PRO A 126 -2.63 5.86 -37.16
C PRO A 126 -4.13 5.91 -37.43
N ARG A 127 -4.66 7.10 -37.69
CA ARG A 127 -6.08 7.30 -38.05
C ARG A 127 -6.17 8.14 -39.32
N PRO A 128 -6.95 7.70 -40.32
CA PRO A 128 -7.21 8.55 -41.48
C PRO A 128 -7.96 9.81 -41.05
N GLY A 129 -7.70 10.91 -41.74
CA GLY A 129 -8.29 12.22 -41.46
C GLY A 129 -9.82 12.20 -41.51
N ALA A 130 -10.45 13.05 -40.72
CA ALA A 130 -11.90 13.14 -40.70
C ALA A 130 -12.43 13.75 -42.02
N LEU A 131 -13.47 13.16 -42.60
CA LEU A 131 -14.13 13.70 -43.78
C LEU A 131 -14.97 14.94 -43.38
N CYS A 132 -14.58 16.10 -43.86
CA CYS A 132 -15.30 17.36 -43.63
C CYS A 132 -16.52 17.46 -44.56
N LEU A 133 -17.67 17.01 -44.06
CA LEU A 133 -18.93 16.98 -44.80
C LEU A 133 -19.33 18.36 -45.36
N GLU A 134 -19.01 19.45 -44.65
CA GLU A 134 -19.27 20.82 -45.10
C GLU A 134 -18.51 21.15 -46.40
N LYS A 135 -17.22 20.76 -46.49
CA LYS A 135 -16.43 20.92 -47.72
C LYS A 135 -16.95 20.02 -48.85
N CYS A 136 -17.37 18.78 -48.54
CA CYS A 136 -18.00 17.90 -49.52
C CYS A 136 -19.26 18.54 -50.14
N VAL A 137 -20.13 19.10 -49.30
CA VAL A 137 -21.35 19.80 -49.74
C VAL A 137 -21.00 21.06 -50.55
N ALA A 138 -20.04 21.87 -50.09
CA ALA A 138 -19.60 23.08 -50.79
C ALA A 138 -19.02 22.81 -52.19
N LEU A 139 -18.36 21.66 -52.39
CA LEU A 139 -17.84 21.24 -53.70
C LEU A 139 -18.88 20.54 -54.58
N GLY A 140 -20.05 20.20 -54.03
CA GLY A 140 -21.16 19.56 -54.74
C GLY A 140 -21.11 18.04 -54.74
N VAL A 141 -20.42 17.41 -53.78
CA VAL A 141 -20.39 15.95 -53.63
C VAL A 141 -21.73 15.46 -53.06
N PRO A 142 -22.49 14.59 -53.77
CA PRO A 142 -23.76 14.09 -53.26
C PRO A 142 -23.56 13.05 -52.13
N PRO A 143 -24.51 12.95 -51.18
CA PRO A 143 -24.46 11.93 -50.14
C PRO A 143 -24.57 10.51 -50.76
N GLY A 144 -23.71 9.59 -50.31
CA GLY A 144 -23.67 8.22 -50.80
C GLY A 144 -22.26 7.65 -50.89
N PRO A 145 -22.02 6.61 -51.73
CA PRO A 145 -20.74 5.90 -51.82
C PRO A 145 -19.53 6.79 -52.15
N LEU A 146 -19.75 7.94 -52.80
CA LEU A 146 -18.70 8.91 -53.13
C LEU A 146 -18.04 9.52 -51.88
N LEU A 147 -18.79 9.72 -50.79
CA LEU A 147 -18.22 10.15 -49.51
C LEU A 147 -17.34 9.06 -48.89
N GLY A 148 -17.69 7.79 -49.09
CA GLY A 148 -16.88 6.64 -48.67
C GLY A 148 -15.54 6.59 -49.39
N LYS A 149 -15.54 6.82 -50.71
CA LYS A 149 -14.34 6.91 -51.56
C LYS A 149 -13.42 8.06 -51.13
N LEU A 150 -13.98 9.26 -50.96
CA LEU A 150 -13.19 10.41 -50.49
C LEU A 150 -12.58 10.14 -49.11
N LYS A 151 -13.30 9.45 -48.22
CA LYS A 151 -12.78 9.02 -46.91
C LYS A 151 -11.74 7.89 -46.98
N SER A 152 -11.73 7.05 -48.02
CA SER A 152 -10.69 6.02 -48.24
C SER A 152 -9.44 6.55 -48.95
N GLY A 153 -9.35 7.87 -49.20
CA GLY A 153 -8.22 8.49 -49.91
C GLY A 153 -8.40 8.55 -51.43
N GLU A 154 -9.54 8.12 -51.97
CA GLU A 154 -9.81 8.10 -53.41
C GLU A 154 -10.42 9.43 -53.89
N ASP A 155 -9.82 10.02 -54.93
CA ASP A 155 -10.39 11.17 -55.63
C ASP A 155 -11.66 10.77 -56.41
N VAL A 156 -12.64 11.67 -56.46
CA VAL A 156 -13.96 11.42 -57.06
C VAL A 156 -14.26 12.38 -58.20
N THR A 157 -14.63 11.84 -59.36
CA THR A 157 -15.20 12.64 -60.46
C THR A 157 -16.71 12.77 -60.28
N LEU A 158 -17.20 14.01 -60.28
CA LEU A 158 -18.63 14.36 -60.23
C LEU A 158 -19.30 14.22 -61.61
N GLN A 159 -20.63 14.24 -61.63
CA GLN A 159 -21.41 14.10 -62.88
C GLN A 159 -21.19 15.23 -63.90
N ASP A 160 -20.70 16.39 -63.44
CA ASP A 160 -20.32 17.53 -64.28
C ASP A 160 -18.86 17.48 -64.77
N GLY A 161 -18.13 16.39 -64.48
CA GLY A 161 -16.74 16.18 -64.86
C GLY A 161 -15.70 16.82 -63.94
N ARG A 162 -16.09 17.56 -62.89
CA ARG A 162 -15.14 18.09 -61.89
C ARG A 162 -14.60 16.96 -61.02
N VAL A 163 -13.29 16.96 -60.78
CA VAL A 163 -12.64 16.06 -59.81
C VAL A 163 -12.57 16.76 -58.45
N VAL A 164 -13.09 16.12 -57.42
CA VAL A 164 -12.90 16.49 -56.01
C VAL A 164 -11.81 15.58 -55.45
N GLU A 165 -10.71 16.17 -55.00
CA GLU A 165 -9.60 15.40 -54.44
C GLU A 165 -9.88 15.07 -52.97
N SER A 166 -9.52 13.87 -52.50
CA SER A 166 -9.74 13.46 -51.09
C SER A 166 -9.14 14.48 -50.10
N LYS A 167 -7.90 14.92 -50.35
CA LYS A 167 -7.19 15.94 -49.56
C LYS A 167 -7.87 17.32 -49.50
N GLN A 168 -8.81 17.63 -50.41
CA GLN A 168 -9.56 18.88 -50.35
C GLN A 168 -10.66 18.82 -49.28
N VAL A 169 -11.20 17.63 -49.01
CA VAL A 169 -12.35 17.40 -48.14
C VAL A 169 -12.04 16.66 -46.85
N CYS A 170 -10.92 15.93 -46.76
CA CYS A 170 -10.45 15.33 -45.53
C CYS A 170 -9.56 16.30 -44.73
N GLU A 171 -9.52 16.12 -43.40
CA GLU A 171 -8.42 16.62 -42.57
C GLU A 171 -7.13 15.83 -42.85
N PRO A 172 -5.94 16.29 -42.41
CA PRO A 172 -4.73 15.47 -42.45
C PRO A 172 -4.89 14.18 -41.63
N ASP A 173 -4.21 13.12 -42.05
CA ASP A 173 -4.12 11.88 -41.27
C ASP A 173 -3.40 12.14 -39.94
N ASP A 174 -3.79 11.40 -38.89
CA ASP A 174 -3.09 11.38 -37.62
C ASP A 174 -2.14 10.17 -37.61
N PRO A 175 -0.81 10.35 -37.72
CA PRO A 175 0.18 9.28 -37.88
C PRO A 175 0.37 8.41 -36.63
N GLY A 176 -0.31 8.75 -35.52
CA GLY A 176 -0.14 8.07 -34.24
C GLY A 176 1.02 8.66 -33.44
N PRO A 177 0.77 9.55 -32.45
CA PRO A 177 1.85 10.07 -31.62
C PRO A 177 2.53 8.94 -30.84
N ILE A 178 3.83 9.10 -30.64
CA ILE A 178 4.69 8.18 -29.92
C ILE A 178 4.91 8.71 -28.51
N PHE A 179 4.81 7.84 -27.51
CA PHE A 179 5.27 8.12 -26.16
C PHE A 179 6.21 7.01 -25.67
N ILE A 180 7.17 7.39 -24.83
CA ILE A 180 8.16 6.47 -24.28
C ILE A 180 7.97 6.44 -22.76
N VAL A 181 8.06 5.25 -22.17
CA VAL A 181 8.14 5.06 -20.71
C VAL A 181 9.52 4.53 -20.38
N VAL A 182 10.27 5.29 -19.57
CA VAL A 182 11.61 4.94 -19.11
C VAL A 182 11.63 4.73 -17.60
N ASP A 183 12.10 3.57 -17.20
CA ASP A 183 12.58 3.30 -15.86
C ASP A 183 14.10 3.10 -15.91
N CYS A 184 14.82 3.80 -15.05
CA CYS A 184 16.28 3.76 -14.98
C CYS A 184 16.67 3.86 -13.49
N PRO A 185 16.70 2.73 -12.76
CA PRO A 185 16.71 2.76 -11.29
C PRO A 185 18.01 3.29 -10.66
N THR A 186 19.14 3.07 -11.33
CA THR A 186 20.48 3.46 -10.88
C THR A 186 21.34 3.94 -12.05
N GLU A 187 22.45 4.61 -11.73
CA GLU A 187 23.45 5.12 -12.66
C GLU A 187 24.08 4.00 -13.51
N GLU A 188 24.07 2.77 -13.00
CA GLU A 188 24.57 1.56 -13.67
C GLU A 188 23.76 1.19 -14.92
N TYR A 189 22.53 1.71 -15.07
CA TYR A 189 21.69 1.49 -16.26
C TYR A 189 21.87 2.56 -17.34
N ILE A 190 22.56 3.67 -17.03
CA ILE A 190 22.64 4.84 -17.93
C ILE A 190 23.33 4.49 -19.25
N SER A 191 24.43 3.73 -19.24
CA SER A 191 25.10 3.32 -20.49
C SER A 191 24.16 2.49 -21.37
N SER A 192 23.44 1.53 -20.78
CA SER A 192 22.45 0.70 -21.49
C SER A 192 21.23 1.50 -22.00
N LEU A 193 20.96 2.70 -21.47
CA LEU A 193 19.92 3.62 -21.94
C LEU A 193 20.41 4.47 -23.13
N ILE A 194 21.65 4.97 -23.07
CA ILE A 194 22.24 5.86 -24.06
C ILE A 194 22.65 5.10 -25.33
N ASP A 195 23.29 3.94 -25.16
CA ASP A 195 23.79 3.17 -26.28
C ASP A 195 22.68 2.48 -27.08
N ASN A 196 21.44 2.46 -26.56
CA ASN A 196 20.32 1.73 -27.14
C ASN A 196 19.79 2.36 -28.44
N ASP A 197 20.02 1.67 -29.56
CA ASP A 197 19.61 2.10 -30.90
C ASP A 197 18.09 2.20 -31.10
N VAL A 198 17.27 1.62 -30.21
CA VAL A 198 15.81 1.77 -30.29
C VAL A 198 15.42 3.22 -30.00
N PHE A 199 15.94 3.84 -28.94
CA PHE A 199 15.56 5.21 -28.58
C PHE A 199 16.05 6.25 -29.59
N LYS A 200 17.21 6.02 -30.22
CA LYS A 200 17.81 6.92 -31.23
C LYS A 200 16.88 7.19 -32.41
N LYS A 201 16.00 6.24 -32.76
CA LYS A 201 14.99 6.37 -33.83
C LYS A 201 13.89 7.39 -33.53
N TYR A 202 13.66 7.70 -32.26
CA TYR A 202 12.55 8.55 -31.78
C TYR A 202 13.06 9.89 -31.22
N GLN A 203 14.33 10.22 -31.47
CA GLN A 203 15.05 11.43 -31.03
C GLN A 203 15.16 12.45 -32.17
N LYS A 204 16.01 13.48 -32.05
CA LYS A 204 16.28 14.52 -33.07
C LYS A 204 16.67 14.02 -34.46
N PHE A 205 17.04 12.74 -34.60
CA PHE A 205 17.43 12.10 -35.85
C PHE A 205 16.36 11.10 -36.37
N ALA A 206 15.12 11.22 -35.91
CA ALA A 206 13.98 10.51 -36.48
C ALA A 206 13.85 10.80 -37.99
N GLU A 207 13.40 9.80 -38.77
CA GLU A 207 13.30 9.93 -40.24
C GLU A 207 12.25 10.98 -40.65
N ASN A 208 11.19 11.13 -39.86
CA ASN A 208 10.15 12.14 -40.01
C ASN A 208 9.84 12.78 -38.64
N ASP A 209 9.36 14.03 -38.61
CA ASP A 209 8.90 14.70 -37.38
C ASP A 209 7.81 13.90 -36.64
N GLU A 210 7.02 13.12 -37.38
CA GLU A 210 5.95 12.26 -36.88
C GLU A 210 6.46 11.00 -36.15
N ASP A 211 7.71 10.61 -36.41
CA ASP A 211 8.38 9.48 -35.76
C ASP A 211 9.14 9.90 -34.49
N ALA A 212 9.22 11.20 -34.19
CA ALA A 212 9.81 11.67 -32.94
C ALA A 212 8.86 11.45 -31.74
N ALA A 213 9.44 11.15 -30.57
CA ALA A 213 8.67 10.99 -29.34
C ALA A 213 7.96 12.31 -28.96
N SER A 214 6.63 12.27 -28.84
CA SER A 214 5.82 13.41 -28.36
C SER A 214 5.95 13.59 -26.85
N VAL A 215 6.08 12.48 -26.11
CA VAL A 215 6.19 12.45 -24.64
C VAL A 215 7.22 11.40 -24.21
N VAL A 216 8.06 11.71 -23.23
CA VAL A 216 8.89 10.75 -22.50
C VAL A 216 8.48 10.80 -21.03
N VAL A 217 8.08 9.66 -20.47
CA VAL A 217 7.66 9.49 -19.08
C VAL A 217 8.81 8.87 -18.31
N HIS A 218 9.27 9.56 -17.26
CA HIS A 218 10.45 9.21 -16.49
C HIS A 218 10.05 8.70 -15.10
N PHE A 219 10.17 7.40 -14.87
CA PHE A 219 10.15 6.77 -13.53
C PHE A 219 11.55 6.76 -12.87
N THR A 220 12.52 7.39 -13.51
CA THR A 220 13.92 7.52 -13.07
C THR A 220 14.06 8.40 -11.81
N PRO A 221 14.77 7.95 -10.76
CA PRO A 221 15.04 8.77 -9.57
C PRO A 221 15.79 10.06 -9.87
N LYS A 222 15.57 11.12 -9.09
CA LYS A 222 16.14 12.44 -9.35
C LYS A 222 17.68 12.42 -9.44
N ARG A 223 18.34 11.67 -8.54
CA ARG A 223 19.80 11.51 -8.54
C ARG A 223 20.37 10.98 -9.87
N VAL A 224 19.64 10.05 -10.51
CA VAL A 224 20.02 9.42 -11.79
C VAL A 224 19.69 10.38 -12.94
N MET A 225 18.58 11.13 -12.83
CA MET A 225 18.25 12.20 -13.77
C MET A 225 19.27 13.35 -13.77
N ASP A 226 19.84 13.68 -12.62
CA ASP A 226 20.84 14.75 -12.46
C ASP A 226 22.21 14.38 -13.08
N ASP A 227 22.45 13.10 -13.41
CA ASP A 227 23.68 12.66 -14.08
C ASP A 227 23.85 13.36 -15.44
N PRO A 228 25.03 13.96 -15.73
CA PRO A 228 25.27 14.66 -17.00
C PRO A 228 25.02 13.82 -18.25
N ARG A 229 25.24 12.50 -18.18
CA ARG A 229 24.99 11.54 -19.27
C ARG A 229 23.48 11.41 -19.52
N TYR A 230 22.68 11.32 -18.46
CA TYR A 230 21.22 11.27 -18.54
C TYR A 230 20.64 12.60 -19.04
N GLN A 231 21.16 13.74 -18.56
CA GLN A 231 20.79 15.06 -19.08
C GLN A 231 21.10 15.21 -20.57
N SER A 232 22.25 14.71 -21.03
CA SER A 232 22.60 14.66 -22.45
C SER A 232 21.61 13.80 -23.26
N TRP A 233 21.21 12.65 -22.72
CA TRP A 233 20.19 11.79 -23.32
C TRP A 233 18.82 12.49 -23.41
N MET A 234 18.37 13.20 -22.38
CA MET A 234 17.14 14.01 -22.45
C MET A 234 17.25 15.09 -23.55
N LYS A 235 18.40 15.77 -23.65
CA LYS A 235 18.67 16.77 -24.70
C LYS A 235 18.77 16.22 -26.12
N SER A 236 18.75 14.90 -26.32
CA SER A 236 18.73 14.29 -27.66
C SER A 236 17.33 14.29 -28.31
N PHE A 237 16.26 14.49 -27.54
CA PHE A 237 14.88 14.60 -28.05
C PHE A 237 14.57 15.99 -28.63
N LEU A 238 13.47 16.12 -29.38
CA LEU A 238 13.04 17.41 -29.93
C LEU A 238 12.67 18.38 -28.80
N THR A 239 12.80 19.68 -29.04
CA THR A 239 12.39 20.72 -28.07
C THR A 239 10.88 20.74 -27.82
N SER A 240 10.09 20.15 -28.71
CA SER A 240 8.65 19.92 -28.57
C SER A 240 8.30 18.70 -27.71
N THR A 241 9.24 17.76 -27.50
CA THR A 241 9.03 16.55 -26.69
C THR A 241 8.78 16.92 -25.23
N GLN A 242 7.68 16.42 -24.66
CA GLN A 242 7.32 16.65 -23.26
C GLN A 242 7.99 15.60 -22.36
N HIS A 243 8.81 16.05 -21.40
CA HIS A 243 9.47 15.17 -20.43
C HIS A 243 8.67 15.15 -19.12
N LEU A 244 7.81 14.15 -18.95
CA LEU A 244 6.97 13.97 -17.77
C LEU A 244 7.73 13.25 -16.65
N ILE A 245 7.89 13.88 -15.49
CA ILE A 245 8.66 13.36 -14.37
C ILE A 245 7.74 12.74 -13.32
N LEU A 246 7.88 11.43 -13.08
CA LEU A 246 7.09 10.63 -12.14
C LEU A 246 8.02 9.91 -11.13
N ASN A 247 8.70 10.70 -10.30
CA ASN A 247 9.67 10.21 -9.31
C ASN A 247 9.49 10.86 -7.93
N GLU A 248 10.44 10.67 -7.02
CA GLU A 248 10.40 11.13 -5.61
C GLU A 248 10.40 12.65 -5.39
N THR A 249 10.50 13.43 -6.49
CA THR A 249 10.26 14.89 -6.47
C THR A 249 8.77 15.23 -6.38
N ASN A 250 7.89 14.33 -6.81
CA ASN A 250 6.46 14.45 -6.56
C ASN A 250 6.20 14.26 -5.05
N THR A 251 5.51 15.21 -4.43
CA THR A 251 5.12 15.18 -3.02
C THR A 251 3.61 15.05 -2.81
N CYS A 252 2.80 15.11 -3.88
CA CYS A 252 1.35 15.04 -3.78
C CYS A 252 0.89 13.64 -3.38
N MET A 253 0.28 13.53 -2.19
CA MET A 253 -0.29 12.30 -1.66
C MET A 253 -1.82 12.30 -1.73
N GLY A 254 -2.35 12.93 -2.79
CA GLY A 254 -3.70 13.48 -2.85
C GLY A 254 -4.81 12.49 -2.49
N SER A 255 -5.51 12.78 -1.39
CA SER A 255 -6.77 12.12 -1.04
C SER A 255 -7.73 13.09 -0.36
N ILE A 256 -8.67 13.64 -1.15
CA ILE A 256 -9.70 14.56 -0.66
C ILE A 256 -10.48 13.97 0.52
N ALA A 257 -10.81 12.67 0.46
CA ALA A 257 -11.62 12.01 1.47
C ALA A 257 -10.92 11.93 2.84
N VAL A 258 -9.62 11.59 2.87
CA VAL A 258 -8.83 11.52 4.11
C VAL A 258 -8.67 12.91 4.73
N HIS A 259 -8.29 13.93 3.94
CA HIS A 259 -8.21 15.30 4.46
C HIS A 259 -9.57 15.85 4.90
N ARG A 260 -10.66 15.56 4.17
CA ARG A 260 -12.03 16.00 4.52
C ARG A 260 -12.46 15.43 5.87
N ILE A 261 -12.23 14.14 6.11
CA ILE A 261 -12.54 13.54 7.42
C ILE A 261 -11.64 14.10 8.51
N GLN A 262 -10.32 14.22 8.29
CA GLN A 262 -9.43 14.75 9.31
C GLN A 262 -9.77 16.19 9.72
N HIS A 263 -10.12 17.07 8.76
CA HIS A 263 -10.55 18.43 9.08
C HIS A 263 -11.86 18.46 9.89
N LYS A 264 -12.80 17.55 9.61
CA LYS A 264 -14.05 17.45 10.40
C LYS A 264 -13.76 16.93 11.82
N LEU A 265 -12.99 15.85 11.96
CA LEU A 265 -12.61 15.28 13.26
C LEU A 265 -11.75 16.26 14.09
N ASN A 266 -10.88 17.05 13.45
CA ASN A 266 -10.08 18.09 14.09
C ASN A 266 -10.96 19.13 14.81
N MET A 267 -12.15 19.42 14.30
CA MET A 267 -13.11 20.32 14.98
C MET A 267 -13.55 19.78 16.35
N ILE A 268 -13.66 18.45 16.52
CA ILE A 268 -14.06 17.84 17.79
C ILE A 268 -12.92 17.92 18.82
N HIS A 269 -11.70 17.52 18.44
CA HIS A 269 -10.55 17.60 19.35
C HIS A 269 -9.20 17.70 18.62
N PRO A 270 -8.62 18.91 18.48
CA PRO A 270 -7.43 19.11 17.65
C PRO A 270 -6.16 18.35 18.05
N LYS A 271 -6.04 17.92 19.32
CA LYS A 271 -4.88 17.12 19.78
C LYS A 271 -5.04 15.62 19.50
N ILE A 272 -6.27 15.11 19.45
CA ILE A 272 -6.55 13.70 19.17
C ILE A 272 -6.68 13.46 17.67
N PHE A 273 -7.20 14.45 16.94
CA PHE A 273 -7.30 14.45 15.49
C PHE A 273 -6.48 15.61 14.90
N PRO A 274 -5.14 15.59 15.02
CA PRO A 274 -4.29 16.65 14.48
C PRO A 274 -4.39 16.73 12.95
N LEU A 275 -4.21 17.91 12.38
CA LEU A 275 -4.13 18.06 10.92
C LEU A 275 -2.88 17.34 10.39
N LEU A 276 -3.01 16.80 9.17
CA LEU A 276 -2.01 15.96 8.52
C LEU A 276 -0.77 16.77 8.11
N GLY A 277 0.42 16.16 8.23
CA GLY A 277 1.70 16.75 7.81
C GLY A 277 1.99 16.68 6.30
N ASP A 278 1.10 16.11 5.48
CA ASP A 278 1.18 16.21 4.01
C ASP A 278 1.01 17.67 3.56
N ASN A 279 2.08 18.20 2.96
CA ASN A 279 2.14 19.55 2.38
C ASN A 279 2.27 19.53 0.84
N GLY A 280 2.25 18.35 0.20
CA GLY A 280 2.38 18.22 -1.25
C GLY A 280 1.04 18.33 -1.99
N THR A 281 -0.07 18.04 -1.32
CA THR A 281 -1.41 18.20 -1.91
C THR A 281 -1.86 19.67 -1.85
N LYS A 282 -2.11 20.29 -3.02
CA LYS A 282 -2.45 21.73 -3.15
C LYS A 282 -3.74 22.10 -2.41
N VAL A 283 -3.78 23.31 -1.84
CA VAL A 283 -4.98 23.90 -1.20
C VAL A 283 -5.54 25.01 -2.09
N ALA A 284 -6.81 24.93 -2.47
CA ALA A 284 -7.45 25.87 -3.41
C ALA A 284 -7.46 27.32 -2.90
N ASP A 285 -7.62 27.52 -1.58
CA ASP A 285 -7.62 28.83 -0.94
C ASP A 285 -6.27 29.55 -0.96
N GLU A 286 -5.14 28.82 -1.02
CA GLU A 286 -3.81 29.42 -0.99
C GLU A 286 -3.36 30.00 -2.34
N GLU A 287 -3.86 29.47 -3.45
CA GLU A 287 -3.51 29.96 -4.78
C GLU A 287 -4.08 31.37 -5.04
N ILE A 288 -5.22 31.73 -4.42
CA ILE A 288 -5.80 33.07 -4.52
C ILE A 288 -4.86 34.15 -3.96
N LEU A 289 -4.02 33.81 -2.97
CA LEU A 289 -3.00 34.71 -2.41
C LEU A 289 -1.64 34.61 -3.13
N LYS A 290 -1.35 33.49 -3.81
CA LYS A 290 -0.09 33.27 -4.55
C LYS A 290 -0.15 33.69 -6.02
N HIS A 291 -1.34 34.00 -6.55
CA HIS A 291 -1.54 34.38 -7.96
C HIS A 291 -0.81 35.67 -8.42
N ASP A 292 -0.21 36.43 -7.50
CA ASP A 292 0.61 37.61 -7.85
C ASP A 292 2.11 37.27 -8.06
N LYS A 293 2.66 36.17 -7.49
CA LYS A 293 4.11 35.85 -7.60
C LYS A 293 4.45 34.37 -7.72
N SER A 294 5.25 34.09 -8.76
CA SER A 294 5.97 32.86 -9.08
C SER A 294 5.16 31.64 -9.58
N HIS A 295 4.89 31.64 -10.88
CA HIS A 295 5.30 30.46 -11.66
C HIS A 295 6.83 30.41 -11.63
N LYS A 296 7.41 29.59 -10.75
CA LYS A 296 8.83 29.25 -10.83
C LYS A 296 9.05 28.35 -12.04
N SER A 297 9.46 28.94 -13.15
CA SER A 297 10.14 28.23 -14.23
C SER A 297 11.59 27.91 -13.82
N ASP A 298 11.76 27.06 -12.81
CA ASP A 298 13.07 26.45 -12.50
C ASP A 298 13.30 25.32 -13.51
N GLY A 299 13.95 25.64 -14.64
CA GLY A 299 14.23 24.69 -15.72
C GLY A 299 14.92 25.33 -16.93
N ASN A 300 15.87 24.60 -17.53
CA ASN A 300 16.56 24.99 -18.76
C ASN A 300 15.57 25.38 -19.87
N LYS A 301 15.76 26.55 -20.51
CA LYS A 301 14.95 26.98 -21.68
C LYS A 301 15.05 26.03 -22.90
N GLU A 302 15.92 25.03 -22.85
CA GLU A 302 16.14 24.03 -23.89
C GLU A 302 15.24 22.78 -23.77
N LEU A 303 14.62 22.51 -22.60
CA LEU A 303 13.87 21.27 -22.34
C LEU A 303 12.47 21.55 -21.77
N ASN A 304 11.46 20.88 -22.35
CA ASN A 304 10.08 20.96 -21.90
C ASN A 304 9.79 19.93 -20.80
N VAL A 305 10.28 20.19 -19.59
CA VAL A 305 10.13 19.30 -18.42
C VAL A 305 8.84 19.62 -17.66
N LEU A 306 8.06 18.58 -17.35
CA LEU A 306 6.75 18.67 -16.69
C LEU A 306 6.72 17.79 -15.44
N SER A 307 6.37 18.37 -14.29
CA SER A 307 5.93 17.60 -13.12
C SER A 307 4.43 17.30 -13.21
N ALA A 308 4.00 16.14 -12.71
CA ALA A 308 2.59 15.80 -12.55
C ALA A 308 2.23 15.52 -11.10
N ASP A 309 1.07 16.01 -10.68
CA ASP A 309 0.41 15.65 -9.43
C ASP A 309 -0.62 14.54 -9.67
N THR A 310 -1.18 13.95 -8.60
CA THR A 310 -2.24 12.94 -8.72
C THR A 310 -3.43 13.46 -9.56
N LEU A 311 -3.91 12.64 -10.48
CA LEU A 311 -4.95 12.95 -11.49
C LEU A 311 -4.55 13.95 -12.61
N THR A 312 -3.27 14.32 -12.74
CA THR A 312 -2.79 14.98 -13.96
C THR A 312 -2.95 14.06 -15.17
N ALA A 313 -3.53 14.54 -16.26
CA ALA A 313 -3.67 13.80 -17.51
C ALA A 313 -2.76 14.36 -18.61
N ILE A 314 -2.24 13.50 -19.49
CA ILE A 314 -1.70 13.92 -20.79
C ILE A 314 -2.59 13.33 -21.87
N HIS A 315 -3.23 14.21 -22.62
CA HIS A 315 -4.04 13.82 -23.78
C HIS A 315 -3.12 13.69 -24.99
N LEU A 316 -3.14 12.53 -25.63
CA LEU A 316 -2.42 12.29 -26.90
C LEU A 316 -3.31 12.54 -28.14
N ARG A 317 -4.63 12.49 -27.96
CA ARG A 317 -5.68 12.77 -28.96
C ARG A 317 -6.99 13.17 -28.24
N PRO A 318 -7.90 13.94 -28.88
CA PRO A 318 -7.68 14.72 -30.10
C PRO A 318 -6.95 16.04 -29.82
N ARG A 319 -7.13 16.63 -28.64
CA ARG A 319 -6.37 17.81 -28.19
C ARG A 319 -5.12 17.31 -27.47
N LYS A 320 -3.94 17.54 -28.06
CA LYS A 320 -2.65 17.14 -27.47
C LYS A 320 -2.27 18.09 -26.33
N GLY A 321 -1.80 17.53 -25.21
CA GLY A 321 -1.16 18.31 -24.13
C GLY A 321 -1.53 17.89 -22.71
N LEU A 322 -0.97 18.63 -21.76
CA LEU A 322 -1.15 18.44 -20.33
C LEU A 322 -2.48 19.03 -19.87
N ASP A 323 -3.22 18.28 -19.07
CA ASP A 323 -4.48 18.67 -18.45
C ASP A 323 -4.39 18.48 -16.93
N ARG A 324 -4.69 19.55 -16.22
CA ARG A 324 -4.64 19.66 -14.75
C ARG A 324 -6.01 19.95 -14.15
N SER A 325 -7.11 19.85 -14.92
CA SER A 325 -8.46 20.19 -14.42
C SER A 325 -8.91 19.29 -13.27
N GLU A 326 -8.52 18.01 -13.32
CA GLU A 326 -8.85 16.99 -12.31
C GLU A 326 -7.80 16.89 -11.19
N GLU A 327 -6.76 17.73 -11.19
CA GLU A 327 -5.75 17.72 -10.10
C GLU A 327 -6.40 17.91 -8.73
N ILE A 328 -5.97 17.10 -7.77
CA ILE A 328 -6.51 17.13 -6.41
C ILE A 328 -6.18 18.47 -5.74
N ARG A 329 -7.24 19.21 -5.40
CA ARG A 329 -7.20 20.49 -4.67
C ARG A 329 -8.02 20.36 -3.39
N LEU A 330 -7.36 20.54 -2.24
CA LEU A 330 -7.99 20.55 -0.93
C LEU A 330 -8.76 21.84 -0.69
N LYS A 331 -9.89 21.72 0.02
CA LYS A 331 -10.76 22.85 0.36
C LYS A 331 -11.19 22.84 1.83
N PRO A 332 -10.26 23.07 2.79
CA PRO A 332 -10.54 23.00 4.23
C PRO A 332 -11.78 23.78 4.68
N LYS A 333 -11.99 25.00 4.15
CA LYS A 333 -13.13 25.86 4.51
C LYS A 333 -14.47 25.25 4.10
N GLU A 334 -14.56 24.62 2.93
CA GLU A 334 -15.79 23.92 2.51
C GLU A 334 -16.10 22.78 3.49
N TYR A 335 -15.10 21.97 3.87
CA TYR A 335 -15.29 20.82 4.76
C TYR A 335 -15.77 21.23 6.17
N ILE A 336 -15.24 22.35 6.69
CA ILE A 336 -15.61 22.91 8.00
C ILE A 336 -17.02 23.51 7.93
N ASN A 337 -17.29 24.37 6.93
CA ASN A 337 -18.58 25.05 6.77
C ASN A 337 -19.74 24.05 6.60
N GLU A 338 -19.57 23.02 5.76
CA GLU A 338 -20.55 21.92 5.64
C GLU A 338 -20.94 21.31 6.99
N THR A 339 -19.99 21.20 7.92
CA THR A 339 -20.16 20.52 9.21
C THR A 339 -20.78 21.44 10.25
N LEU A 340 -20.42 22.73 10.22
CA LEU A 340 -21.08 23.76 11.04
C LEU A 340 -22.54 24.00 10.62
N CYS A 341 -22.91 23.72 9.37
CA CYS A 341 -24.30 23.79 8.89
C CYS A 341 -25.18 22.61 9.34
N ILE A 342 -24.63 21.58 10.00
CA ILE A 342 -25.42 20.45 10.51
C ILE A 342 -26.21 20.90 11.76
N GLU A 343 -27.52 20.68 11.74
CA GLU A 343 -28.40 21.06 12.85
C GLU A 343 -27.96 20.41 14.17
N GLY A 344 -27.89 21.22 15.23
CA GLY A 344 -27.42 20.78 16.56
C GLY A 344 -25.91 20.54 16.70
N PHE A 345 -25.13 20.53 15.62
CA PHE A 345 -23.69 20.19 15.70
C PHE A 345 -22.88 21.20 16.53
N SER A 346 -23.15 22.50 16.42
CA SER A 346 -22.48 23.51 17.25
C SER A 346 -22.77 23.35 18.75
N THR A 347 -23.96 22.89 19.10
CA THR A 347 -24.33 22.59 20.51
C THR A 347 -23.57 21.36 20.99
N ALA A 348 -23.58 20.26 20.21
CA ALA A 348 -22.83 19.05 20.56
C ALA A 348 -21.33 19.30 20.68
N LEU A 349 -20.76 20.21 19.86
CA LEU A 349 -19.37 20.62 19.98
C LEU A 349 -19.11 21.39 21.28
N HIS A 350 -19.98 22.34 21.65
CA HIS A 350 -19.87 23.05 22.93
C HIS A 350 -19.99 22.10 24.14
N ASP A 351 -20.83 21.06 24.04
CA ASP A 351 -20.94 20.02 25.07
C ASP A 351 -19.64 19.19 25.18
N VAL A 352 -19.02 18.82 24.05
CA VAL A 352 -17.69 18.18 24.03
C VAL A 352 -16.66 19.10 24.69
N GLU A 353 -16.58 20.36 24.27
CA GLU A 353 -15.63 21.33 24.83
C GLU A 353 -15.82 21.49 26.34
N SER A 354 -17.07 21.59 26.81
CA SER A 354 -17.38 21.75 28.24
C SER A 354 -16.90 20.55 29.06
N ASN A 355 -17.19 19.32 28.62
CA ASN A 355 -16.76 18.10 29.33
C ASN A 355 -15.23 17.91 29.28
N VAL A 356 -14.58 18.24 28.16
CA VAL A 356 -13.11 18.17 27.99
C VAL A 356 -12.38 19.29 28.74
N GLN A 357 -13.01 20.44 29.01
CA GLN A 357 -12.42 21.48 29.87
C GLN A 357 -12.50 21.10 31.36
N ILE A 358 -13.56 20.39 31.78
CA ILE A 358 -13.70 19.88 33.16
C ILE A 358 -12.58 18.87 33.47
N SER A 359 -12.20 18.01 32.52
CA SER A 359 -11.11 17.04 32.69
C SER A 359 -9.68 17.64 32.66
N LYS A 360 -9.51 18.96 32.51
CA LYS A 360 -8.18 19.63 32.48
C LYS A 360 -7.73 20.20 33.83
N TYR A 361 -8.52 20.07 34.89
CA TYR A 361 -8.17 20.65 36.18
C TYR A 361 -7.17 19.83 37.02
N ASP A 362 -6.76 18.64 36.55
CA ASP A 362 -5.70 17.82 37.17
C ASP A 362 -4.42 17.74 36.31
N GLU A 363 -3.34 18.29 36.87
CA GLU A 363 -1.92 17.95 36.69
C GLU A 363 -1.25 17.90 35.29
N MET A 364 0.05 17.58 35.29
CA MET A 364 0.93 17.50 34.12
C MET A 364 0.58 16.30 33.24
N VAL A 365 -0.27 16.54 32.24
CA VAL A 365 -0.65 15.53 31.24
C VAL A 365 0.59 14.84 30.65
N LYS A 366 0.69 13.52 30.83
CA LYS A 366 1.82 12.71 30.35
C LYS A 366 1.83 12.67 28.81
N GLU A 367 3.01 12.78 28.22
CA GLU A 367 3.16 12.64 26.76
C GLU A 367 3.17 11.17 26.30
N TYR A 368 3.56 10.25 27.19
CA TYR A 368 3.66 8.81 26.95
C TYR A 368 3.03 8.02 28.11
N PRO A 369 2.49 6.81 27.86
CA PRO A 369 2.37 6.19 26.54
C PRO A 369 1.25 6.80 25.71
N LYS A 370 1.38 6.71 24.38
CA LYS A 370 0.36 7.14 23.42
C LYS A 370 0.28 6.24 22.21
N VAL A 371 -0.91 6.21 21.60
CA VAL A 371 -1.25 5.34 20.48
C VAL A 371 -1.67 6.18 19.29
N LEU A 372 -1.05 5.96 18.13
CA LEU A 372 -1.39 6.56 16.84
C LEU A 372 -1.94 5.48 15.91
N PHE A 373 -3.21 5.60 15.55
CA PHE A 373 -3.87 4.72 14.57
C PHE A 373 -3.57 5.22 13.16
N LEU A 374 -2.68 4.54 12.44
CA LEU A 374 -2.38 4.84 11.04
C LEU A 374 -3.43 4.25 10.09
N GLY A 375 -4.01 3.11 10.44
CA GLY A 375 -5.07 2.46 9.67
C GLY A 375 -5.98 1.63 10.57
N THR A 376 -7.28 1.67 10.28
CA THR A 376 -8.36 1.18 11.16
C THR A 376 -9.43 0.36 10.45
N GLY A 377 -9.22 0.00 9.18
CA GLY A 377 -10.15 -0.76 8.35
C GLY A 377 -9.67 -2.18 8.05
N SER A 378 -10.61 -3.07 7.75
CA SER A 378 -10.37 -4.50 7.52
C SER A 378 -10.29 -4.90 6.05
N CYS A 379 -9.43 -5.87 5.75
CA CYS A 379 -9.26 -6.64 4.51
C CYS A 379 -8.77 -5.86 3.28
N ILE A 380 -9.35 -4.70 2.99
CA ILE A 380 -9.07 -3.90 1.79
C ILE A 380 -8.99 -2.43 2.19
N PRO A 381 -8.00 -1.63 1.74
CA PRO A 381 -8.00 -0.20 2.00
C PRO A 381 -9.15 0.50 1.25
N ASN A 382 -9.75 1.52 1.86
CA ASN A 382 -10.77 2.33 1.19
C ASN A 382 -10.45 3.85 1.27
N LYS A 383 -11.35 4.69 0.74
CA LYS A 383 -11.19 6.15 0.68
C LYS A 383 -11.03 6.84 2.05
N THR A 384 -11.41 6.19 3.15
CA THR A 384 -11.56 6.78 4.49
C THR A 384 -10.90 5.97 5.61
N ARG A 385 -10.63 4.67 5.41
CA ARG A 385 -9.90 3.79 6.34
C ARG A 385 -8.92 2.90 5.57
N ASN A 386 -7.65 3.03 5.90
CA ASN A 386 -6.57 2.16 5.48
C ASN A 386 -6.56 0.84 6.26
N THR A 387 -5.86 -0.18 5.77
CA THR A 387 -5.64 -1.44 6.50
C THR A 387 -4.85 -1.25 7.80
N SER A 388 -5.01 -2.18 8.74
CA SER A 388 -4.41 -2.19 10.08
C SER A 388 -2.96 -1.71 10.15
N GLY A 389 -2.73 -0.69 10.98
CA GLY A 389 -1.39 -0.25 11.38
C GLY A 389 -1.49 0.76 12.51
N ILE A 390 -0.80 0.49 13.62
CA ILE A 390 -0.93 1.28 14.85
C ILE A 390 0.47 1.50 15.46
N ILE A 391 0.89 2.74 15.68
CA ILE A 391 2.13 3.03 16.41
C ILE A 391 1.79 3.21 17.90
N LEU A 392 2.39 2.37 18.75
CA LEU A 392 2.52 2.59 20.18
C LEU A 392 3.83 3.33 20.45
N GLU A 393 3.76 4.49 21.08
CA GLU A 393 4.92 5.24 21.57
C GLU A 393 4.97 5.13 23.10
N THR A 394 6.00 4.44 23.63
CA THR A 394 6.25 4.32 25.08
C THR A 394 7.24 5.38 25.58
N GLY A 395 7.94 6.05 24.66
CA GLY A 395 8.87 7.14 24.93
C GLY A 395 9.26 7.86 23.65
N LYS A 396 10.00 8.97 23.79
CA LYS A 396 10.36 9.88 22.68
C LYS A 396 10.97 9.19 21.45
N GLU A 397 11.78 8.17 21.70
CA GLU A 397 12.57 7.42 20.70
C GLU A 397 12.27 5.91 20.76
N GLN A 398 11.12 5.54 21.34
CA GLN A 398 10.66 4.17 21.54
C GLN A 398 9.30 3.99 20.89
N ARG A 399 9.32 3.53 19.64
CA ARG A 399 8.12 3.24 18.84
C ARG A 399 8.02 1.76 18.51
N ILE A 400 6.81 1.23 18.63
CA ILE A 400 6.43 -0.13 18.25
C ILE A 400 5.26 -0.04 17.28
N LEU A 401 5.39 -0.68 16.13
CA LEU A 401 4.31 -0.76 15.14
C LEU A 401 3.53 -2.07 15.34
N LEU A 402 2.24 -1.99 15.66
CA LEU A 402 1.31 -3.11 15.79
C LEU A 402 0.53 -3.26 14.48
N ASP A 403 0.79 -4.37 13.81
CA ASP A 403 0.44 -4.65 12.41
C ASP A 403 0.96 -3.60 11.40
N CYS A 404 1.17 -4.04 10.18
CA CYS A 404 1.75 -3.24 9.11
C CYS A 404 1.12 -3.60 7.76
N GLY A 405 -0.18 -3.32 7.64
CA GLY A 405 -0.94 -3.44 6.40
C GLY A 405 -0.42 -2.57 5.27
N GLU A 406 -1.00 -2.75 4.08
CA GLU A 406 -0.68 -1.95 2.89
C GLU A 406 -0.76 -0.44 3.19
N GLY A 407 0.10 0.36 2.57
CA GLY A 407 0.07 1.82 2.73
C GLY A 407 0.54 2.36 4.08
N THR A 408 0.93 1.53 5.06
CA THR A 408 1.37 1.98 6.40
C THR A 408 2.48 3.04 6.34
N TYR A 409 3.53 2.85 5.53
CA TYR A 409 4.56 3.89 5.30
C TYR A 409 3.95 5.19 4.76
N GLY A 410 3.01 5.10 3.81
CA GLY A 410 2.28 6.25 3.28
C GLY A 410 1.48 6.99 4.37
N GLN A 411 0.85 6.28 5.31
CA GLN A 411 0.16 6.90 6.43
C GLN A 411 1.15 7.59 7.40
N ILE A 412 2.34 7.03 7.63
CA ILE A 412 3.40 7.71 8.42
C ILE A 412 3.82 9.02 7.73
N VAL A 413 4.10 9.00 6.42
CA VAL A 413 4.44 10.22 5.67
C VAL A 413 3.29 11.23 5.68
N ARG A 414 2.03 10.76 5.58
CA ARG A 414 0.84 11.61 5.59
C ARG A 414 0.62 12.28 6.94
N PHE A 415 0.80 11.55 8.04
CA PHE A 415 0.60 12.06 9.39
C PHE A 415 1.73 13.04 9.79
N PHE A 416 2.99 12.61 9.69
CA PHE A 416 4.14 13.38 10.19
C PHE A 416 4.73 14.36 9.17
N GLY A 417 4.46 14.18 7.88
CA GLY A 417 5.09 14.91 6.79
C GLY A 417 6.46 14.35 6.38
N LYS A 418 6.86 14.62 5.13
CA LYS A 418 8.11 14.14 4.52
C LYS A 418 9.37 14.49 5.33
N SER A 419 9.39 15.61 6.05
CA SER A 419 10.54 16.05 6.85
C SER A 419 10.74 15.28 8.16
N LYS A 420 9.66 14.80 8.79
CA LYS A 420 9.72 14.09 10.09
C LYS A 420 9.62 12.58 9.96
N CYS A 421 9.14 12.07 8.82
CA CYS A 421 8.97 10.64 8.60
C CYS A 421 10.26 9.84 8.84
N ASP A 422 11.42 10.37 8.49
CA ASP A 422 12.70 9.69 8.68
C ASP A 422 13.08 9.54 10.17
N GLU A 423 12.79 10.55 11.00
CA GLU A 423 12.95 10.48 12.47
C GLU A 423 12.00 9.44 13.10
N VAL A 424 10.76 9.38 12.62
CA VAL A 424 9.77 8.39 13.10
C VAL A 424 10.20 6.98 12.72
N LEU A 425 10.68 6.77 11.49
CA LEU A 425 11.14 5.46 11.03
C LEU A 425 12.42 5.01 11.75
N SER A 426 13.42 5.88 11.95
CA SER A 426 14.66 5.50 12.64
C SER A 426 14.42 5.12 14.10
N SER A 427 13.49 5.80 14.78
CA SER A 427 13.06 5.49 16.15
C SER A 427 12.17 4.25 16.32
N LEU A 428 11.78 3.58 15.23
CA LEU A 428 11.05 2.32 15.29
C LEU A 428 12.00 1.21 15.83
N LYS A 429 11.66 0.66 17.00
CA LYS A 429 12.47 -0.37 17.68
C LYS A 429 11.92 -1.78 17.53
N ALA A 430 10.61 -1.92 17.39
CA ALA A 430 9.96 -3.20 17.08
C ALA A 430 8.79 -3.06 16.11
N VAL A 431 8.48 -4.16 15.42
CA VAL A 431 7.22 -4.37 14.72
C VAL A 431 6.60 -5.66 15.25
N TYR A 432 5.35 -5.59 15.67
CA TYR A 432 4.52 -6.74 15.99
C TYR A 432 3.57 -7.01 14.83
N ILE A 433 3.48 -8.27 14.41
CA ILE A 433 2.49 -8.76 13.45
C ILE A 433 1.63 -9.79 14.18
N SER A 434 0.30 -9.59 14.18
CA SER A 434 -0.66 -10.46 14.85
C SER A 434 -0.82 -11.81 14.16
N HIS A 435 -0.93 -11.80 12.83
CA HIS A 435 -1.18 -12.99 12.02
C HIS A 435 -0.81 -12.77 10.52
N ILE A 436 -1.08 -13.76 9.66
CA ILE A 436 -0.58 -13.77 8.26
C ILE A 436 -1.54 -13.26 7.18
N HIS A 437 -2.66 -12.62 7.53
CA HIS A 437 -3.51 -11.99 6.51
C HIS A 437 -2.86 -10.71 5.96
N ALA A 438 -3.09 -10.48 4.66
CA ALA A 438 -2.40 -9.50 3.83
C ALA A 438 -2.44 -8.07 4.40
N ASP A 439 -3.61 -7.70 4.90
CA ASP A 439 -3.97 -6.43 5.52
C ASP A 439 -3.27 -6.15 6.87
N HIS A 440 -2.52 -7.11 7.41
CA HIS A 440 -1.74 -6.96 8.64
C HIS A 440 -0.22 -6.96 8.42
N HIS A 441 0.31 -7.30 7.23
CA HIS A 441 1.77 -7.40 7.03
C HIS A 441 2.34 -6.99 5.67
N ILE A 442 1.54 -6.78 4.61
CA ILE A 442 2.11 -6.49 3.27
C ILE A 442 2.90 -5.17 3.23
N GLY A 443 2.58 -4.19 4.08
CA GLY A 443 3.35 -2.95 4.21
C GLY A 443 4.73 -3.12 4.86
N LEU A 444 5.01 -4.25 5.53
CA LEU A 444 6.22 -4.44 6.34
C LEU A 444 7.50 -4.24 5.53
N ILE A 445 7.57 -4.82 4.33
CA ILE A 445 8.73 -4.71 3.44
C ILE A 445 9.02 -3.24 3.12
N GLY A 446 7.99 -2.47 2.76
CA GLY A 446 8.12 -1.04 2.46
C GLY A 446 8.53 -0.20 3.67
N VAL A 447 8.09 -0.56 4.88
CA VAL A 447 8.53 0.10 6.13
C VAL A 447 10.00 -0.23 6.43
N LEU A 448 10.44 -1.48 6.28
CA LEU A 448 11.85 -1.87 6.47
C LEU A 448 12.78 -1.14 5.48
N GLN A 449 12.42 -1.13 4.18
CA GLN A 449 13.17 -0.42 3.13
C GLN A 449 13.26 1.09 3.41
N ASN A 450 12.15 1.72 3.78
CA ASN A 450 12.17 3.17 4.07
C ASN A 450 12.86 3.49 5.40
N ARG A 451 12.85 2.59 6.38
CA ARG A 451 13.66 2.73 7.61
C ARG A 451 15.15 2.62 7.33
N ARG A 452 15.58 1.67 6.50
CA ARG A 452 16.97 1.60 5.97
C ARG A 452 17.37 2.92 5.31
N ARG A 453 16.51 3.46 4.43
CA ARG A 453 16.73 4.75 3.77
C ARG A 453 16.85 5.89 4.78
N ALA A 454 15.95 5.95 5.77
CA ALA A 454 15.93 6.97 6.80
C ALA A 454 17.19 6.95 7.69
N LEU A 455 17.62 5.77 8.16
CA LEU A 455 18.86 5.63 8.94
C LEU A 455 20.08 6.15 8.16
N LYS A 456 20.21 5.77 6.88
CA LYS A 456 21.28 6.27 6.01
C LYS A 456 21.21 7.79 5.81
N HIS A 457 20.03 8.35 5.56
CA HIS A 457 19.83 9.78 5.36
C HIS A 457 20.16 10.60 6.63
N LEU A 458 19.84 10.06 7.81
CA LEU A 458 20.14 10.68 9.10
C LEU A 458 21.56 10.38 9.62
N ASN A 459 22.41 9.68 8.85
CA ASN A 459 23.74 9.22 9.25
C ASN A 459 23.73 8.43 10.58
N MET A 460 22.70 7.64 10.80
CA MET A 460 22.56 6.77 11.98
C MET A 460 23.10 5.38 11.69
N GLU A 461 23.69 4.74 12.71
CA GLU A 461 24.10 3.34 12.63
C GLU A 461 22.92 2.42 12.27
N HIS A 462 23.23 1.35 11.54
CA HIS A 462 22.24 0.34 11.20
C HIS A 462 21.93 -0.51 12.42
N GLU A 463 20.66 -0.50 12.83
CA GLU A 463 20.14 -1.31 13.94
C GLU A 463 18.89 -2.07 13.46
N PRO A 464 18.85 -3.41 13.50
CA PRO A 464 17.65 -4.16 13.14
C PRO A 464 16.48 -3.90 14.10
N VAL A 465 15.26 -3.87 13.56
CA VAL A 465 14.03 -3.86 14.38
C VAL A 465 13.80 -5.25 14.97
N ILE A 466 13.24 -5.31 16.18
CA ILE A 466 12.74 -6.57 16.72
C ILE A 466 11.40 -6.88 16.01
N LEU A 467 11.35 -7.94 15.21
CA LEU A 467 10.14 -8.38 14.51
C LEU A 467 9.48 -9.52 15.30
N LEU A 468 8.44 -9.18 16.05
CA LEU A 468 7.57 -10.12 16.77
C LEU A 468 6.49 -10.60 15.80
N ALA A 469 6.54 -11.85 15.32
CA ALA A 469 5.62 -12.30 14.28
C ALA A 469 5.29 -13.82 14.33
N PRO A 470 4.23 -14.29 13.66
CA PRO A 470 4.00 -15.71 13.43
C PRO A 470 5.14 -16.30 12.59
N ILE A 471 5.64 -17.47 12.97
CA ILE A 471 6.78 -18.13 12.29
C ILE A 471 6.60 -18.30 10.78
N GLN A 472 5.36 -18.38 10.30
CA GLN A 472 5.00 -18.45 8.89
C GLN A 472 5.46 -17.23 8.08
N LEU A 473 5.49 -16.03 8.68
CA LEU A 473 5.94 -14.81 8.03
C LEU A 473 7.43 -14.88 7.64
N TYR A 474 8.23 -15.64 8.40
CA TYR A 474 9.64 -15.85 8.11
C TYR A 474 9.88 -16.43 6.72
N SER A 475 9.03 -17.36 6.27
CA SER A 475 9.11 -17.96 4.93
C SER A 475 8.85 -16.95 3.81
N TRP A 476 7.87 -16.06 4.00
CA TRP A 476 7.58 -14.97 3.06
C TRP A 476 8.74 -13.97 2.97
N LEU A 477 9.26 -13.52 4.11
CA LEU A 477 10.38 -12.57 4.15
C LEU A 477 11.67 -13.18 3.59
N SER A 478 11.92 -14.48 3.83
CA SER A 478 13.06 -15.20 3.26
C SER A 478 12.94 -15.37 1.74
N PHE A 479 11.72 -15.62 1.23
CA PHE A 479 11.44 -15.63 -0.21
C PHE A 479 11.72 -14.26 -0.83
N TYR A 480 11.25 -13.18 -0.21
CA TYR A 480 11.52 -11.82 -0.69
C TYR A 480 13.02 -11.49 -0.69
N ASP A 481 13.71 -11.74 0.43
CA ASP A 481 15.16 -11.52 0.59
C ASP A 481 16.00 -12.24 -0.47
N HIS A 482 15.63 -13.49 -0.76
CA HIS A 482 16.34 -14.33 -1.69
C HIS A 482 16.13 -13.90 -3.14
N PHE A 483 14.90 -13.58 -3.55
CA PHE A 483 14.57 -13.33 -4.97
C PHE A 483 14.50 -11.85 -5.38
N PHE A 484 14.30 -10.93 -4.45
CA PHE A 484 14.12 -9.49 -4.73
C PHE A 484 15.24 -8.68 -4.06
N GLU A 485 14.93 -7.81 -3.10
CA GLU A 485 15.92 -7.02 -2.37
C GLU A 485 16.30 -7.69 -1.04
N ARG A 486 17.58 -7.63 -0.68
CA ARG A 486 18.07 -8.04 0.65
C ARG A 486 17.32 -7.25 1.74
N ILE A 487 16.62 -7.91 2.65
CA ILE A 487 15.90 -7.32 3.80
C ILE A 487 16.18 -8.04 5.12
N LYS A 488 16.80 -9.21 5.10
CA LYS A 488 17.06 -10.08 6.26
C LYS A 488 17.92 -9.42 7.34
N ASP A 489 18.69 -8.40 6.98
CA ASP A 489 19.52 -7.65 7.93
C ASP A 489 18.72 -6.54 8.64
N GLU A 490 17.53 -6.16 8.15
CA GLU A 490 16.71 -5.10 8.76
C GLU A 490 15.94 -5.53 10.01
N TYR A 491 15.86 -6.84 10.30
CA TYR A 491 15.05 -7.37 11.39
C TYR A 491 15.70 -8.54 12.14
N GLU A 492 15.52 -8.54 13.45
CA GLU A 492 15.73 -9.70 14.31
C GLU A 492 14.38 -10.39 14.54
N PHE A 493 14.23 -11.63 14.07
CA PHE A 493 12.95 -12.34 14.12
C PHE A 493 12.74 -13.05 15.47
N VAL A 494 11.60 -12.80 16.10
CA VAL A 494 11.14 -13.48 17.31
C VAL A 494 9.76 -14.04 17.05
N SER A 495 9.56 -15.34 17.29
CA SER A 495 8.26 -15.98 17.09
C SER A 495 7.28 -15.54 18.19
N ASN A 496 6.07 -15.14 17.82
CA ASN A 496 5.00 -14.84 18.78
C ASN A 496 4.73 -16.04 19.72
N SER A 497 4.90 -17.28 19.23
CA SER A 497 4.76 -18.51 20.03
C SER A 497 5.85 -18.70 21.10
N ASP A 498 6.92 -17.91 21.08
CA ASP A 498 8.00 -17.95 22.08
C ASP A 498 7.78 -16.94 23.21
N LEU A 499 6.73 -16.12 23.12
CA LEU A 499 6.36 -15.08 24.09
C LEU A 499 5.04 -15.39 24.82
N LEU A 500 4.55 -16.63 24.80
CA LEU A 500 3.24 -16.98 25.36
C LEU A 500 3.16 -16.68 26.87
N TYR A 501 2.06 -16.08 27.32
CA TYR A 501 1.82 -15.71 28.73
C TYR A 501 1.86 -16.90 29.72
N THR A 502 1.72 -18.13 29.21
CA THR A 502 1.89 -19.36 29.98
C THR A 502 3.36 -19.69 30.32
N GLY A 503 4.29 -18.89 29.80
CA GLY A 503 5.75 -19.03 29.94
C GLY A 503 6.44 -18.83 28.58
N HIS A 504 7.34 -17.84 28.51
CA HIS A 504 8.15 -17.60 27.31
C HIS A 504 9.16 -18.74 27.10
N ARG A 505 9.51 -19.00 25.83
CA ARG A 505 10.50 -20.01 25.43
C ARG A 505 11.85 -19.41 25.03
N LEU A 506 11.93 -18.08 24.98
CA LEU A 506 13.21 -17.37 24.84
C LEU A 506 14.09 -17.62 26.07
N ASN A 507 15.40 -17.66 25.87
CA ASN A 507 16.34 -17.61 26.98
C ASN A 507 16.28 -16.21 27.64
N ASN A 508 16.54 -16.15 28.94
CA ASN A 508 16.36 -14.91 29.72
C ASN A 508 17.20 -13.75 29.16
N ILE A 509 18.46 -13.97 28.76
CA ILE A 509 19.34 -12.92 28.23
C ILE A 509 18.73 -12.27 26.96
N THR A 510 18.14 -13.08 26.08
CA THR A 510 17.44 -12.58 24.89
C THR A 510 16.15 -11.83 25.26
N TYR A 511 15.36 -12.35 26.20
CA TYR A 511 14.12 -11.72 26.67
C TYR A 511 14.43 -10.38 27.36
N ASP A 512 15.31 -10.36 28.37
CA ASP A 512 15.73 -9.18 29.12
C ASP A 512 16.22 -8.07 28.19
N ARG A 513 17.02 -8.40 27.16
CA ARG A 513 17.48 -7.43 26.14
C ARG A 513 16.32 -6.86 25.31
N ILE A 514 15.33 -7.67 24.92
CA ILE A 514 14.14 -7.19 24.18
C ILE A 514 13.34 -6.24 25.07
N ILE A 515 13.07 -6.64 26.31
CA ILE A 515 12.30 -5.87 27.30
C ILE A 515 12.99 -4.54 27.61
N GLN A 516 14.31 -4.53 27.82
CA GLN A 516 15.11 -3.31 28.01
C GLN A 516 15.11 -2.40 26.77
N LYS A 517 15.31 -2.96 25.56
CA LYS A 517 15.31 -2.19 24.30
C LYS A 517 13.96 -1.54 23.99
N LEU A 518 12.86 -2.11 24.49
CA LEU A 518 11.50 -1.61 24.31
C LEU A 518 10.97 -0.81 25.51
N ASN A 519 11.74 -0.73 26.61
CA ASN A 519 11.40 -0.02 27.85
C ASN A 519 10.06 -0.47 28.45
N MET A 520 10.01 -1.77 28.74
CA MET A 520 8.84 -2.48 29.26
C MET A 520 9.25 -3.30 30.48
N GLN A 521 8.26 -3.75 31.26
CA GLN A 521 8.45 -4.75 32.32
C GLN A 521 8.17 -6.16 31.81
N GLU A 522 7.18 -6.30 30.93
CA GLU A 522 6.76 -7.59 30.38
C GLU A 522 6.19 -7.42 28.97
N ILE A 523 6.49 -8.37 28.09
CA ILE A 523 5.78 -8.59 26.83
C ILE A 523 5.35 -10.05 26.80
N SER A 524 4.05 -10.26 26.62
CA SER A 524 3.44 -11.59 26.58
C SER A 524 2.37 -11.67 25.48
N THR A 525 2.23 -12.84 24.86
CA THR A 525 1.27 -13.13 23.79
C THR A 525 0.30 -14.23 24.19
N CYS A 526 -0.82 -14.36 23.47
CA CYS A 526 -1.68 -15.54 23.52
C CYS A 526 -2.11 -15.94 22.10
N PHE A 527 -2.51 -17.20 21.92
CA PHE A 527 -3.26 -17.56 20.71
C PHE A 527 -4.65 -16.93 20.75
N VAL A 528 -5.17 -16.59 19.57
CA VAL A 528 -6.53 -16.04 19.43
C VAL A 528 -7.30 -16.80 18.35
N LYS A 529 -8.63 -16.62 18.32
CA LYS A 529 -9.55 -17.47 17.54
C LYS A 529 -9.82 -16.85 16.17
N HIS A 530 -8.86 -16.98 15.26
CA HIS A 530 -8.96 -16.48 13.90
C HIS A 530 -8.41 -17.49 12.89
N CYS A 531 -7.25 -17.22 12.28
CA CYS A 531 -6.51 -18.20 11.49
C CYS A 531 -5.54 -19.01 12.39
N PRO A 532 -4.98 -20.14 11.90
CA PRO A 532 -3.92 -20.85 12.62
C PRO A 532 -2.71 -19.93 12.87
N ASN A 533 -2.23 -19.87 14.12
CA ASN A 533 -1.16 -18.96 14.55
C ASN A 533 -1.50 -17.46 14.37
N ALA A 534 -2.75 -17.09 14.67
CA ALA A 534 -3.09 -15.73 15.04
C ALA A 534 -2.83 -15.51 16.54
N PHE A 535 -2.38 -14.30 16.88
CA PHE A 535 -2.02 -13.91 18.24
C PHE A 535 -2.63 -12.57 18.65
N GLY A 536 -2.84 -12.44 19.97
CA GLY A 536 -2.94 -11.16 20.68
C GLY A 536 -1.68 -10.93 21.50
N ILE A 537 -1.47 -9.70 21.95
CA ILE A 537 -0.28 -9.26 22.70
C ILE A 537 -0.65 -8.30 23.83
N ALA A 538 0.05 -8.39 24.96
CA ALA A 538 0.00 -7.40 26.03
C ALA A 538 1.41 -6.87 26.34
N PHE A 539 1.46 -5.58 26.63
CA PHE A 539 2.62 -4.81 27.02
C PHE A 539 2.40 -4.28 28.44
N SER A 540 3.24 -4.68 29.39
CA SER A 540 3.31 -4.08 30.73
C SER A 540 4.46 -3.08 30.74
N LEU A 541 4.18 -1.80 30.98
CA LEU A 541 5.15 -0.71 30.87
C LEU A 541 5.82 -0.40 32.21
N GLU A 542 6.95 0.30 32.17
CA GLU A 542 7.72 0.67 33.38
C GLU A 542 7.00 1.62 34.35
N ASP A 543 6.00 2.38 33.89
CA ASP A 543 5.15 3.20 34.75
C ASP A 543 3.96 2.45 35.35
N GLY A 544 3.89 1.13 35.15
CA GLY A 544 2.83 0.23 35.61
C GLY A 544 1.62 0.15 34.68
N SER A 545 1.54 0.99 33.63
CA SER A 545 0.44 0.94 32.67
C SER A 545 0.45 -0.36 31.87
N LYS A 546 -0.72 -0.93 31.60
CA LYS A 546 -0.85 -2.15 30.77
C LYS A 546 -1.73 -1.94 29.53
N ILE A 547 -1.20 -2.30 28.36
CA ILE A 547 -1.86 -2.13 27.06
C ILE A 547 -1.99 -3.50 26.38
N THR A 548 -3.18 -3.86 25.89
CA THR A 548 -3.43 -5.12 25.16
C THR A 548 -3.95 -4.84 23.77
N TYR A 549 -3.47 -5.59 22.78
CA TYR A 549 -3.95 -5.58 21.40
C TYR A 549 -4.43 -6.99 21.01
N SER A 550 -5.64 -7.08 20.45
CA SER A 550 -6.28 -8.37 20.15
C SER A 550 -5.70 -9.10 18.94
N GLY A 551 -5.18 -8.38 17.94
CA GLY A 551 -5.18 -8.87 16.57
C GLY A 551 -6.60 -9.15 16.09
N ASP A 552 -6.76 -10.01 15.09
CA ASP A 552 -8.08 -10.51 14.67
C ASP A 552 -8.51 -11.71 15.49
N THR A 553 -9.78 -11.74 15.92
CA THR A 553 -10.30 -12.83 16.75
C THR A 553 -11.82 -12.80 16.94
N MET A 554 -12.43 -14.00 16.97
CA MET A 554 -13.66 -14.25 17.75
C MET A 554 -13.42 -14.03 19.26
N PRO A 555 -14.44 -13.86 20.12
CA PRO A 555 -14.29 -13.81 21.57
C PRO A 555 -13.37 -14.89 22.17
N CYS A 556 -12.26 -14.46 22.77
CA CYS A 556 -11.18 -15.32 23.27
C CYS A 556 -10.94 -15.15 24.77
N ASN A 557 -11.03 -16.26 25.52
CA ASN A 557 -10.75 -16.27 26.96
C ASN A 557 -9.25 -16.07 27.25
N ASP A 558 -8.37 -16.62 26.42
CA ASP A 558 -6.92 -16.49 26.62
C ASP A 558 -6.46 -15.03 26.46
N LEU A 559 -7.08 -14.28 25.54
CA LEU A 559 -6.90 -12.83 25.43
C LEU A 559 -7.38 -12.09 26.69
N THR A 560 -8.51 -12.52 27.25
CA THR A 560 -9.08 -11.97 28.49
C THR A 560 -8.14 -12.20 29.70
N ILE A 561 -7.47 -13.37 29.76
CA ILE A 561 -6.50 -13.72 30.80
C ILE A 561 -5.20 -12.92 30.60
N LEU A 562 -4.65 -12.92 29.38
CA LEU A 562 -3.46 -12.15 29.00
C LEU A 562 -3.62 -10.66 29.35
N GLY A 563 -4.71 -10.04 28.89
CA GLY A 563 -4.96 -8.61 29.07
C GLY A 563 -5.59 -8.22 30.40
N ARG A 564 -5.74 -9.14 31.36
CA ARG A 564 -6.42 -8.87 32.64
C ARG A 564 -5.89 -7.59 33.30
N ASN A 565 -6.82 -6.70 33.68
CA ASN A 565 -6.60 -5.38 34.26
C ASN A 565 -5.82 -4.38 33.38
N SER A 566 -5.92 -4.47 32.05
CA SER A 566 -5.30 -3.47 31.15
C SER A 566 -5.91 -2.07 31.30
N ASP A 567 -5.07 -1.04 31.35
CA ASP A 567 -5.51 0.36 31.25
C ASP A 567 -6.12 0.66 29.88
N LEU A 568 -5.62 0.01 28.83
CA LEU A 568 -6.15 0.12 27.48
C LEU A 568 -6.19 -1.25 26.78
N LEU A 569 -7.38 -1.62 26.33
CA LEU A 569 -7.59 -2.69 25.35
C LEU A 569 -7.85 -2.07 23.96
N ILE A 570 -7.01 -2.39 22.99
CA ILE A 570 -7.27 -2.16 21.56
C ILE A 570 -7.84 -3.47 20.99
N HIS A 571 -9.11 -3.49 20.58
CA HIS A 571 -9.79 -4.70 20.11
C HIS A 571 -10.37 -4.52 18.70
N GLU A 572 -10.30 -5.57 17.89
CA GLU A 572 -11.01 -5.63 16.61
C GLU A 572 -12.53 -5.61 16.82
N ALA A 573 -13.25 -4.89 15.96
CA ALA A 573 -14.71 -4.81 15.95
C ALA A 573 -15.21 -4.89 14.51
N THR A 574 -14.77 -5.93 13.79
CA THR A 574 -14.92 -6.03 12.34
C THR A 574 -16.39 -5.97 11.91
N MET A 575 -17.29 -6.59 12.68
CA MET A 575 -18.70 -6.73 12.33
C MET A 575 -19.65 -5.89 13.20
N GLU A 576 -20.78 -5.51 12.61
CA GLU A 576 -21.94 -5.04 13.36
C GLU A 576 -22.60 -6.20 14.13
N ASP A 577 -23.33 -5.89 15.20
CA ASP A 577 -24.03 -6.89 16.00
C ASP A 577 -25.15 -7.62 15.21
N ASP A 578 -25.72 -6.97 14.20
CA ASP A 578 -26.70 -7.57 13.28
C ASP A 578 -26.06 -8.51 12.21
N LEU A 579 -24.74 -8.75 12.32
CA LEU A 579 -23.92 -9.63 11.49
C LEU A 579 -23.17 -10.70 12.30
N GLU A 580 -23.59 -11.04 13.52
CA GLU A 580 -22.93 -12.05 14.38
C GLU A 580 -22.65 -13.40 13.67
N HIS A 581 -23.55 -13.86 12.80
CA HIS A 581 -23.33 -15.08 12.01
C HIS A 581 -22.26 -14.91 10.91
N GLU A 582 -22.13 -13.73 10.30
CA GLU A 582 -21.02 -13.43 9.36
C GLU A 582 -19.70 -13.27 10.13
N ALA A 583 -19.74 -12.70 11.34
CA ALA A 583 -18.61 -12.62 12.26
C ALA A 583 -18.08 -14.02 12.61
N LEU A 584 -18.98 -14.94 13.01
CA LEU A 584 -18.63 -16.34 13.30
C LEU A 584 -18.00 -17.07 12.11
N ILE A 585 -18.56 -16.93 10.90
CA ILE A 585 -18.02 -17.59 9.70
C ILE A 585 -16.65 -17.04 9.32
N LYS A 586 -16.43 -15.74 9.45
CA LYS A 586 -15.16 -15.08 9.13
C LYS A 586 -14.17 -15.02 10.30
N MET A 587 -14.54 -15.59 11.44
CA MET A 587 -13.73 -15.69 12.65
C MET A 587 -13.33 -14.32 13.25
N HIS A 588 -14.26 -13.36 13.25
CA HIS A 588 -14.10 -11.99 13.79
C HIS A 588 -15.08 -11.67 14.92
N SER A 589 -14.84 -10.60 15.66
CA SER A 589 -15.77 -10.11 16.68
C SER A 589 -16.82 -9.13 16.12
N THR A 590 -18.02 -9.15 16.72
CA THR A 590 -18.92 -7.99 16.63
C THR A 590 -18.52 -6.89 17.60
N THR A 591 -19.09 -5.70 17.43
CA THR A 591 -18.89 -4.55 18.33
C THR A 591 -19.23 -4.88 19.80
N THR A 592 -20.40 -5.45 20.09
CA THR A 592 -20.78 -5.85 21.47
C THR A 592 -19.89 -6.97 22.00
N GLN A 593 -19.53 -7.96 21.16
CA GLN A 593 -18.63 -9.05 21.54
C GLN A 593 -17.23 -8.54 21.97
N ALA A 594 -16.67 -7.56 21.26
CA ALA A 594 -15.40 -6.91 21.63
C ALA A 594 -15.50 -6.15 22.96
N ILE A 595 -16.59 -5.41 23.17
CA ILE A 595 -16.87 -4.69 24.43
C ILE A 595 -17.03 -5.69 25.60
N GLU A 596 -17.68 -6.83 25.39
CA GLU A 596 -17.80 -7.88 26.40
C GLU A 596 -16.46 -8.51 26.80
N ILE A 597 -15.54 -8.72 25.85
CA ILE A 597 -14.18 -9.17 26.16
C ILE A 597 -13.46 -8.14 27.03
N GLY A 598 -13.55 -6.85 26.69
CA GLY A 598 -12.98 -5.78 27.53
C GLY A 598 -13.59 -5.71 28.94
N LYS A 599 -14.90 -5.90 29.06
CA LYS A 599 -15.57 -5.99 30.38
C LYS A 599 -15.08 -7.20 31.19
N LYS A 600 -14.94 -8.39 30.59
CA LYS A 600 -14.41 -9.61 31.25
C LYS A 600 -12.92 -9.48 31.58
N MET A 601 -12.18 -8.71 30.79
CA MET A 601 -10.77 -8.38 30.99
C MET A 601 -10.57 -7.40 32.16
N GLU A 602 -11.63 -6.75 32.64
CA GLU A 602 -11.55 -5.58 33.53
C GLU A 602 -10.66 -4.48 32.93
N ALA A 603 -10.76 -4.30 31.61
CA ALA A 603 -10.07 -3.26 30.88
C ALA A 603 -10.66 -1.88 31.26
N LYS A 604 -9.80 -0.97 31.69
CA LYS A 604 -10.19 0.39 32.11
C LYS A 604 -10.77 1.19 30.95
N TYR A 605 -10.18 1.10 29.77
CA TYR A 605 -10.68 1.67 28.51
C TYR A 605 -10.59 0.67 27.35
N ILE A 606 -11.50 0.81 26.39
CA ILE A 606 -11.58 -0.04 25.20
C ILE A 606 -11.58 0.86 23.95
N LEU A 607 -10.60 0.67 23.07
CA LEU A 607 -10.55 1.27 21.74
C LEU A 607 -10.87 0.23 20.67
N LEU A 608 -11.96 0.45 19.95
CA LEU A 608 -12.40 -0.41 18.87
C LEU A 608 -11.72 -0.01 17.56
N THR A 609 -11.21 -0.98 16.80
CA THR A 609 -10.53 -0.79 15.51
C THR A 609 -10.88 -1.91 14.53
N HIS A 610 -10.21 -1.95 13.38
CA HIS A 610 -10.33 -2.98 12.35
C HIS A 610 -11.75 -3.15 11.77
N PHE A 611 -12.42 -2.03 11.49
CA PHE A 611 -13.82 -2.04 11.05
C PHE A 611 -13.99 -2.54 9.61
N SER A 612 -15.06 -3.30 9.34
CA SER A 612 -15.41 -3.67 7.96
C SER A 612 -15.67 -2.44 7.09
N GLN A 613 -15.10 -2.44 5.87
CA GLN A 613 -15.28 -1.38 4.88
C GLN A 613 -16.72 -1.16 4.39
N ARG A 614 -17.66 -2.03 4.79
CA ARG A 614 -19.11 -1.81 4.64
C ARG A 614 -19.56 -0.51 5.34
N TYR A 615 -18.86 -0.09 6.40
CA TYR A 615 -19.28 0.92 7.39
C TYR A 615 -18.18 1.96 7.64
N ALA A 616 -17.46 2.33 6.58
CA ALA A 616 -16.11 2.88 6.66
C ALA A 616 -15.95 4.28 7.27
N LYS A 617 -17.02 4.99 7.67
CA LYS A 617 -16.88 6.25 8.43
C LYS A 617 -17.06 6.01 9.93
N LEU A 618 -18.16 5.38 10.36
CA LEU A 618 -18.51 5.24 11.77
C LEU A 618 -19.30 3.93 11.99
N PRO A 619 -18.91 3.06 12.94
CA PRO A 619 -19.71 1.91 13.34
C PRO A 619 -20.98 2.36 14.10
N ARG A 620 -21.98 1.48 14.18
CA ARG A 620 -23.21 1.78 14.94
C ARG A 620 -22.95 1.82 16.44
N PHE A 621 -23.44 2.90 17.06
CA PHE A 621 -23.58 2.95 18.51
C PHE A 621 -24.88 2.27 18.93
N ASN A 622 -24.78 1.36 19.89
CA ASN A 622 -25.91 0.78 20.62
C ASN A 622 -25.87 1.23 22.09
N GLU A 623 -26.81 0.76 22.90
CA GLU A 623 -26.85 1.04 24.35
C GLU A 623 -25.70 0.39 25.15
N ASN A 624 -24.91 -0.51 24.52
CA ASN A 624 -23.79 -1.20 25.17
C ASN A 624 -22.46 -0.41 25.11
N PHE A 625 -22.40 0.71 24.37
CA PHE A 625 -21.28 1.67 24.42
C PHE A 625 -21.22 2.33 25.80
N ALA A 626 -20.50 1.70 26.71
CA ALA A 626 -20.24 2.21 28.04
C ALA A 626 -19.32 3.44 28.01
N ASP A 627 -19.28 4.19 29.12
CA ASP A 627 -18.51 5.42 29.32
C ASP A 627 -16.98 5.23 29.33
N ASN A 628 -16.48 4.10 28.81
CA ASN A 628 -15.07 3.79 28.64
C ASN A 628 -14.73 3.20 27.26
N VAL A 629 -15.65 3.26 26.29
CA VAL A 629 -15.46 2.75 24.92
C VAL A 629 -15.26 3.91 23.94
N GLY A 630 -14.19 3.85 23.15
CA GLY A 630 -13.91 4.77 22.05
C GLY A 630 -13.77 4.05 20.70
N ILE A 631 -13.92 4.81 19.61
CA ILE A 631 -13.78 4.34 18.23
C ILE A 631 -12.49 4.91 17.65
N ALA A 632 -11.62 4.05 17.12
CA ALA A 632 -10.44 4.47 16.40
C ALA A 632 -10.80 5.06 15.02
N PHE A 633 -10.02 6.03 14.57
CA PHE A 633 -10.01 6.55 13.20
C PHE A 633 -8.58 6.57 12.67
N ASP A 634 -8.42 6.47 11.36
CA ASP A 634 -7.14 6.76 10.72
C ASP A 634 -6.66 8.17 11.11
N ASN A 635 -5.38 8.30 11.44
CA ASN A 635 -4.74 9.54 11.90
C ASN A 635 -5.27 10.06 13.26
N MET A 636 -5.82 9.17 14.09
CA MET A 636 -6.16 9.45 15.49
C MET A 636 -4.98 9.15 16.41
N GLN A 637 -4.61 10.10 17.27
CA GLN A 637 -3.56 9.96 18.27
C GLN A 637 -4.14 10.13 19.69
N VAL A 638 -3.87 9.21 20.62
CA VAL A 638 -4.49 9.21 21.95
C VAL A 638 -3.43 8.92 23.02
N ARG A 639 -3.30 9.79 24.03
CA ARG A 639 -2.53 9.52 25.27
C ARG A 639 -3.45 8.87 26.30
N MET A 640 -2.92 8.20 27.31
CA MET A 640 -3.76 7.56 28.35
C MET A 640 -4.70 8.56 29.03
N ASP A 641 -4.21 9.78 29.28
CA ASP A 641 -4.98 10.88 29.89
C ASP A 641 -6.08 11.44 28.96
N ASP A 642 -6.02 11.16 27.65
CA ASP A 642 -7.04 11.56 26.69
C ASP A 642 -8.22 10.55 26.64
N LEU A 643 -8.03 9.30 27.09
CA LEU A 643 -9.04 8.23 27.04
C LEU A 643 -10.40 8.58 27.70
N PRO A 644 -10.47 9.25 28.87
CA PRO A 644 -11.76 9.64 29.47
C PRO A 644 -12.56 10.62 28.60
N SER A 645 -11.93 11.32 27.65
CA SER A 645 -12.63 12.27 26.79
C SER A 645 -13.44 11.61 25.67
N LEU A 646 -13.01 10.44 25.19
CA LEU A 646 -13.49 9.83 23.95
C LEU A 646 -15.02 9.55 23.92
N PRO A 647 -15.67 9.04 24.99
CA PRO A 647 -17.11 8.77 24.97
C PRO A 647 -17.94 10.03 24.75
N HIS A 648 -17.46 11.19 25.20
CA HIS A 648 -18.15 12.47 25.03
C HIS A 648 -18.24 12.90 23.55
N PHE A 649 -17.36 12.39 22.68
CA PHE A 649 -17.37 12.73 21.25
C PHE A 649 -18.54 12.09 20.50
N ASN A 650 -19.21 11.09 21.08
CA ASN A 650 -20.22 10.28 20.40
C ASN A 650 -21.41 11.10 19.86
N SER A 651 -21.84 12.17 20.54
CA SER A 651 -22.91 13.07 20.06
C SER A 651 -22.49 13.82 18.79
N ALA A 652 -21.33 14.47 18.82
CA ALA A 652 -20.77 15.20 17.69
C ALA A 652 -20.44 14.27 16.51
N LEU A 653 -19.92 13.06 16.77
CA LEU A 653 -19.64 12.05 15.74
C LEU A 653 -20.91 11.55 15.05
N ARG A 654 -22.00 11.29 15.81
CA ARG A 654 -23.29 10.89 15.23
C ARG A 654 -23.82 11.96 14.26
N LEU A 655 -23.80 13.24 14.67
CA LEU A 655 -24.26 14.35 13.82
C LEU A 655 -23.36 14.52 12.58
N MET A 656 -22.03 14.51 12.76
CA MET A 656 -21.04 14.65 11.67
C MET A 656 -21.17 13.59 10.58
N PHE A 657 -21.64 12.38 10.93
CA PHE A 657 -21.77 11.25 10.02
C PHE A 657 -23.23 10.78 9.82
N ALA A 658 -24.23 11.62 10.15
CA ALA A 658 -25.65 11.26 10.13
C ALA A 658 -26.11 10.65 8.78
N GLU A 659 -25.79 11.29 7.65
CA GLU A 659 -26.12 10.78 6.30
C GLU A 659 -25.59 9.35 6.06
N HIS A 660 -24.42 9.02 6.61
CA HIS A 660 -23.84 7.68 6.49
C HIS A 660 -24.57 6.67 7.38
N TYR A 661 -25.03 7.11 8.55
CA TYR A 661 -25.84 6.32 9.46
C TYR A 661 -27.18 5.95 8.82
N ASP A 662 -27.87 6.93 8.23
CA ASP A 662 -29.14 6.74 7.50
C ASP A 662 -28.97 5.77 6.31
N GLU A 663 -27.91 5.94 5.51
CA GLU A 663 -27.55 4.99 4.46
C GLU A 663 -27.36 3.56 4.99
N MET A 664 -26.75 3.41 6.17
CA MET A 664 -26.47 2.13 6.80
C MET A 664 -27.75 1.48 7.34
N GLU A 665 -28.62 2.23 8.01
CA GLU A 665 -29.94 1.74 8.45
C GLU A 665 -30.77 1.24 7.27
N GLN A 666 -30.86 2.02 6.19
CA GLN A 666 -31.58 1.60 4.98
C GLN A 666 -30.99 0.31 4.37
N LYS A 667 -29.66 0.12 4.41
CA LYS A 667 -29.00 -1.11 3.94
C LYS A 667 -29.32 -2.31 4.85
N ALA A 668 -29.34 -2.13 6.17
CA ALA A 668 -29.69 -3.21 7.10
C ALA A 668 -31.17 -3.59 7.04
N MET A 669 -32.11 -2.63 6.96
CA MET A 669 -33.54 -2.93 6.76
C MET A 669 -33.76 -3.72 5.46
N LYS A 670 -33.12 -3.32 4.34
CA LYS A 670 -33.17 -4.07 3.08
C LYS A 670 -32.60 -5.49 3.21
N ARG A 671 -31.58 -5.70 4.06
CA ARG A 671 -31.00 -7.02 4.35
C ARG A 671 -31.92 -7.88 5.21
N GLN A 672 -32.53 -7.33 6.26
CA GLN A 672 -33.51 -8.01 7.09
C GLN A 672 -34.71 -8.48 6.25
N LEU A 673 -35.32 -7.59 5.46
CA LEU A 673 -36.41 -7.90 4.54
C LEU A 673 -36.04 -8.96 3.49
N ARG A 674 -34.76 -9.04 3.08
CA ARG A 674 -34.28 -10.09 2.18
C ARG A 674 -34.16 -11.44 2.90
N ASN A 675 -33.57 -11.45 4.09
CA ASN A 675 -33.39 -12.66 4.90
C ASN A 675 -34.76 -13.24 5.33
N GLU A 676 -35.73 -12.39 5.68
CA GLU A 676 -37.11 -12.78 5.96
C GLU A 676 -37.74 -13.48 4.75
N LYS A 677 -37.66 -12.89 3.56
CA LYS A 677 -38.17 -13.51 2.31
C LYS A 677 -37.47 -14.81 1.95
N GLU A 678 -36.16 -14.90 2.13
CA GLU A 678 -35.41 -16.15 1.90
C GLU A 678 -35.84 -17.24 2.90
N ASN A 679 -36.07 -16.87 4.17
CA ASN A 679 -36.59 -17.77 5.21
C ASN A 679 -38.04 -18.20 4.94
N GLU A 680 -38.92 -17.30 4.51
CA GLU A 680 -40.30 -17.62 4.10
C GLU A 680 -40.32 -18.61 2.93
N SER A 681 -39.54 -18.34 1.86
CA SER A 681 -39.43 -19.25 0.70
C SER A 681 -38.88 -20.63 1.13
N ASN A 682 -37.94 -20.66 2.07
CA ASN A 682 -37.40 -21.91 2.60
C ASN A 682 -38.44 -22.67 3.43
N LEU A 683 -39.25 -21.97 4.24
CA LEU A 683 -40.37 -22.56 4.98
C LEU A 683 -41.45 -23.12 4.02
N GLU A 684 -41.79 -22.42 2.94
CA GLU A 684 -42.74 -22.90 1.94
C GLU A 684 -42.23 -24.15 1.22
N LYS A 685 -40.97 -24.15 0.77
CA LYS A 685 -40.32 -25.34 0.20
C LYS A 685 -40.36 -26.52 1.18
N HIS A 686 -40.09 -26.27 2.46
CA HIS A 686 -40.10 -27.31 3.50
C HIS A 686 -41.51 -27.80 3.87
N LYS A 687 -42.55 -26.97 3.68
CA LYS A 687 -43.96 -27.42 3.76
C LYS A 687 -44.32 -28.30 2.57
N ILE A 688 -43.99 -27.88 1.35
CA ILE A 688 -44.26 -28.65 0.11
C ILE A 688 -43.61 -30.04 0.20
N LEU A 689 -42.34 -30.11 0.61
CA LEU A 689 -41.57 -31.35 0.85
C LEU A 689 -42.09 -32.24 2.00
N LYS A 690 -43.04 -31.78 2.82
CA LYS A 690 -43.73 -32.58 3.85
C LYS A 690 -45.16 -32.99 3.47
N THR A 691 -45.66 -32.47 2.34
CA THR A 691 -46.97 -32.82 1.75
C THR A 691 -46.85 -33.70 0.50
N GLN A 692 -45.62 -33.98 0.07
CA GLN A 692 -45.25 -35.05 -0.87
C GLN A 692 -44.75 -36.27 -0.08
#